data_AF-A0A4P9W3E3-F1
#
_entry.id   AF-A0A4P9W3E3-F1
#
_cell.length_a   1.000
_cell.length_b   1.000
_cell.length_c   1.000
_cell.angle_alpha   90.00
_cell.angle_beta   90.00
_cell.angle_gamma   90.00
#
_symmetry.space_group_name_H-M   'P 1'
#
loop_
_entity.id
_entity.type
_entity.pdbx_description
1 polymer ?
#
loop_
_entity_poly.entity_id
_entity_poly.type
_entity_poly.pdbx_seq_one_letter_code
_entity_poly.pdbx_strand_id
1 'polypeptide(L)'
;MEKGKVAQVYQKFTQIEHVLERSDMYGVSKEPETDTLYVPILNESGKMRMERKEITYIPGFYKIFDEILVNAADNKIRDPTTDTIKVNIDRENNQISIWNNGKGIPVEMHQTENIYIPQLIFGNLLTSSNFDDSEKRMTGGRNGLGAKLTNIYSKEFTLETHDSKSGLTYKQTWKQNMRTCLPYKITKSTKKKDYTKVTFTPDLDNLNMTKITSDTELLLKKRVYDLTGSLRGIKVYLDNERIPISSFKDYISMYLELQDGKGSDNNAKIVYDRPNERWEVAVTVAESGSFQHVSFVNNISTTKGGTHVAYVADKIIMEFIDLIRKKEKTATVKPAQVKNQLFIFINCLIENPTFDSQTKENMTLRPSHFGSTCSISDGFMKRIANLGMVEKTIAMIREKEGLQLKKTDGQKRSRLSGIAKLNDANEAGGRKSKLCTLFIVEGDSALTFAVTGIPVVPQGRDHYGAFPLRGKLLNVRDASMKQKLENSEITHLKQILGLQEGKEYSSVDSLRYGHLCILVDSDLDGTHIKGLILNWLETSFPSLLRLPGFLLDFRSPIVRCSKRNDVKLFYTLNEYEEWKKKYENDKGWEIKYFKGLGTSKASDIKSYFGKIKNHLKRFRELTEDDSEKLDMVFSKKRALDRKTWLKSYSKHDQRESRLDDIVSIQDFIDKDLIEFSMYDNIRSIPCVVDGLKPGQRKILFTAFKTNMEKDIKVAQFSAEVSKMTEYCHGEQSLCETIIGMAQDYVGSNNIALFSPEGAFGTRLQGGKDAASPRYIYTKLANITRTLFPRSDDAILDYLNEDGFVIEPKYYVPILPMVLVNGAEGIGSGYSTTVLNYNPHEIAKALLRRTEYPIHTSAHAYPDIRPWYKGFLGTSCEVAPGKWIFSGVAKKTSDTTIEVTELPIQTWTESYKEFLGKLILENVVKDYKEYHTDTTVHFVIKTTPEGMRILQTHKKSSDTDSNDEQAIFLKNLKLTTTKHATNMMLFSSAGFLQKYNHVNEILEEFYQTRMQHYEKRKIFLTERITAEISRCTERIRFISSILEGTLVLNNRKKADIVEDLDKAMFVRNENSFNHLINLPLHTLSKDKIESMKSELDAMEVQYGIITSQTAEQMYKSDLLCFLEYQSTK
;
A
#
# COMPACT_ATOMS: atom_id res chain seq x y z
N MET A 1 73.92 -14.73 21.80
CA MET A 1 73.58 -13.58 20.94
C MET A 1 74.60 -12.48 21.22
N GLU A 2 75.38 -12.09 20.22
CA GLU A 2 76.44 -11.09 20.34
C GLU A 2 75.86 -9.72 20.71
N LYS A 3 76.44 -9.08 21.73
CA LYS A 3 76.02 -7.76 22.27
C LYS A 3 76.03 -6.62 21.21
N GLY A 4 76.66 -6.82 20.05
CA GLY A 4 76.69 -5.84 18.95
C GLY A 4 75.47 -5.86 18.01
N LYS A 5 74.73 -6.98 17.90
CA LYS A 5 73.58 -7.07 16.98
C LYS A 5 72.30 -6.43 17.54
N VAL A 6 72.17 -6.33 18.87
CA VAL A 6 70.97 -5.76 19.52
C VAL A 6 70.86 -4.25 19.29
N ALA A 7 71.99 -3.52 19.29
CA ALA A 7 72.01 -2.07 19.08
C ALA A 7 71.67 -1.64 17.63
N GLN A 8 71.86 -2.51 16.64
CA GLN A 8 71.48 -2.25 15.24
C GLN A 8 69.99 -2.55 14.98
N VAL A 9 69.36 -3.39 15.79
CA VAL A 9 67.94 -3.76 15.68
C VAL A 9 67.03 -2.67 16.25
N TYR A 10 67.44 -1.96 17.30
CA TYR A 10 66.66 -0.89 17.93
C TYR A 10 67.26 0.49 17.61
N GLN A 11 66.67 1.19 16.65
CA GLN A 11 67.14 2.50 16.17
C GLN A 11 66.28 3.64 16.73
N LYS A 12 66.90 4.78 17.03
CA LYS A 12 66.22 6.01 17.44
C LYS A 12 66.51 7.10 16.41
N PHE A 13 65.47 7.50 15.67
CA PHE A 13 65.55 8.60 14.72
C PHE A 13 65.38 9.96 15.39
N THR A 14 66.00 10.99 14.83
CA THR A 14 65.60 12.38 15.09
C THR A 14 64.23 12.66 14.45
N GLN A 15 63.54 13.73 14.85
CA GLN A 15 62.21 14.04 14.27
C GLN A 15 62.27 14.26 12.75
N ILE A 16 63.31 14.93 12.23
CA ILE A 16 63.47 15.16 10.79
C ILE A 16 63.75 13.86 10.05
N GLU A 17 64.61 12.98 10.59
CA GLU A 17 64.87 11.66 10.00
C GLU A 17 63.62 10.79 10.01
N HIS A 18 62.84 10.82 11.09
CA HIS A 18 61.57 10.10 11.18
C HIS A 18 60.56 10.59 10.14
N VAL A 19 60.47 11.90 9.89
CA VAL A 19 59.60 12.47 8.84
C VAL A 19 60.01 12.01 7.44
N LEU A 20 61.30 11.90 7.17
CA LEU A 20 61.82 11.46 5.87
C LEU A 20 61.70 9.94 5.67
N GLU A 21 61.89 9.15 6.73
CA GLU A 21 61.89 7.68 6.69
C GLU A 21 60.47 7.09 6.77
N ARG A 22 59.57 7.72 7.54
CA ARG A 22 58.16 7.34 7.73
C ARG A 22 57.24 8.42 7.18
N SER A 23 57.42 8.72 5.90
CA SER A 23 56.77 9.85 5.23
C SER A 23 55.25 9.73 5.11
N ASP A 24 54.76 8.49 5.03
CA ASP A 24 53.34 8.11 5.00
C ASP A 24 52.58 8.60 6.25
N MET A 25 53.18 8.47 7.44
CA MET A 25 52.59 8.94 8.71
C MET A 25 52.33 10.45 8.72
N TYR A 26 53.11 11.22 7.96
CA TYR A 26 52.96 12.68 7.85
C TYR A 26 52.14 13.10 6.63
N GLY A 27 51.53 12.14 5.91
CA GLY A 27 50.73 12.38 4.72
C GLY A 27 51.54 12.73 3.48
N VAL A 28 52.82 12.31 3.42
CA VAL A 28 53.72 12.55 2.28
C VAL A 28 54.05 11.20 1.63
N SER A 29 53.15 10.73 0.76
CA SER A 29 53.42 9.53 -0.06
C SER A 29 54.45 9.84 -1.14
N LYS A 30 55.46 8.97 -1.28
CA LYS A 30 56.52 9.08 -2.29
C LYS A 30 56.26 8.19 -3.50
N GLU A 31 55.18 7.41 -3.47
CA GLU A 31 54.80 6.51 -4.56
C GLU A 31 53.97 7.28 -5.60
N PRO A 32 54.20 7.04 -6.91
CA PRO A 32 53.38 7.63 -7.95
C PRO A 32 51.98 7.02 -7.94
N GLU A 33 50.96 7.89 -7.96
CA GLU A 33 49.56 7.51 -8.07
C GLU A 33 48.99 8.01 -9.39
N THR A 34 48.08 7.24 -9.99
CA THR A 34 47.40 7.60 -11.25
C THR A 34 45.90 7.68 -11.00
N ASP A 35 45.36 8.89 -11.11
CA ASP A 35 43.94 9.18 -10.88
C ASP A 35 43.32 9.86 -12.10
N THR A 36 42.03 9.58 -12.36
CA THR A 36 41.24 10.35 -13.34
C THR A 36 40.62 11.55 -12.64
N LEU A 37 41.22 12.73 -12.81
CA LEU A 37 40.81 13.98 -12.16
C LEU A 37 40.33 15.01 -13.18
N TYR A 38 39.49 15.95 -12.72
CA TYR A 38 39.18 17.14 -13.50
C TYR A 38 40.35 18.12 -13.44
N VAL A 39 40.88 18.53 -14.58
CA VAL A 39 41.98 19.51 -14.66
C VAL A 39 41.66 20.63 -15.63
N PRO A 40 42.25 21.82 -15.41
CA PRO A 40 42.03 22.97 -16.26
C PRO A 40 42.78 22.80 -17.59
N ILE A 41 42.03 22.69 -18.69
CA ILE A 41 42.54 22.57 -20.07
C ILE A 41 41.98 23.73 -20.89
N LEU A 42 42.80 24.23 -21.83
CA LEU A 42 42.37 25.22 -22.81
C LEU A 42 41.60 24.51 -23.92
N ASN A 43 40.32 24.84 -24.09
CA ASN A 43 39.51 24.26 -25.14
C ASN A 43 39.82 24.88 -26.53
N GLU A 44 39.24 24.32 -27.59
CA GLU A 44 39.42 24.80 -28.99
C GLU A 44 39.05 26.27 -29.19
N SER A 45 38.15 26.82 -28.36
CA SER A 45 37.75 28.23 -28.38
C SER A 45 38.67 29.18 -27.58
N GLY A 46 39.78 28.68 -27.04
CA GLY A 46 40.72 29.47 -26.24
C GLY A 46 40.23 29.80 -24.83
N LYS A 47 39.23 29.06 -24.30
CA LYS A 47 38.66 29.23 -22.96
C LYS A 47 39.06 28.06 -22.06
N MET A 48 39.48 28.37 -20.83
CA MET A 48 39.80 27.35 -19.83
C MET A 48 38.53 26.62 -19.34
N ARG A 49 38.56 25.28 -19.35
CA ARG A 49 37.50 24.39 -18.84
C ARG A 49 38.08 23.25 -18.01
N MET A 50 37.25 22.62 -17.18
CA MET A 50 37.61 21.45 -16.39
C MET A 50 37.28 20.18 -17.17
N GLU A 51 38.29 19.41 -17.54
CA GLU A 51 38.13 18.15 -18.29
C GLU A 51 38.74 16.99 -17.53
N ARG A 52 38.14 15.79 -17.67
CA ARG A 52 38.65 14.58 -17.02
C ARG A 52 39.87 14.07 -17.77
N LYS A 53 41.00 14.00 -17.07
CA LYS A 53 42.23 13.44 -17.59
C LYS A 53 42.84 12.49 -16.58
N GLU A 54 43.42 11.41 -17.07
CA GLU A 54 44.26 10.53 -16.26
C GLU A 54 45.60 11.23 -16.00
N ILE A 55 45.97 11.37 -14.73
CA ILE A 55 47.15 12.12 -14.29
C ILE A 55 47.96 11.24 -13.35
N THR A 56 49.23 11.07 -13.67
CA THR A 56 50.21 10.44 -12.79
C THR A 56 51.00 11.50 -12.04
N TYR A 57 50.95 11.48 -10.71
CA TYR A 57 51.59 12.45 -9.83
C TYR A 57 52.07 11.78 -8.54
N ILE A 58 52.91 12.49 -7.78
CA ILE A 58 53.34 12.02 -6.45
C ILE A 58 52.55 12.79 -5.39
N PRO A 59 51.68 12.14 -4.59
CA PRO A 59 50.82 12.84 -3.63
C PRO A 59 51.60 13.66 -2.61
N GLY A 60 52.78 13.20 -2.18
CA GLY A 60 53.65 13.94 -1.28
C GLY A 60 54.11 15.28 -1.85
N PHE A 61 54.43 15.34 -3.16
CA PHE A 61 54.79 16.58 -3.84
C PHE A 61 53.59 17.54 -3.91
N TYR A 62 52.41 17.03 -4.29
CA TYR A 62 51.17 17.81 -4.27
C TYR A 62 50.87 18.35 -2.87
N LYS A 63 51.12 17.55 -1.83
CA LYS A 63 50.79 17.91 -0.45
C LYS A 63 51.66 19.05 0.09
N ILE A 64 52.97 19.03 -0.16
CA ILE A 64 53.86 20.12 0.28
C ILE A 64 53.50 21.45 -0.41
N PHE A 65 53.07 21.40 -1.67
CA PHE A 65 52.53 22.56 -2.36
C PHE A 65 51.23 23.06 -1.72
N ASP A 66 50.26 22.16 -1.51
CA ASP A 66 48.95 22.48 -0.95
C ASP A 66 49.06 23.09 0.47
N GLU A 67 50.00 22.62 1.30
CA GLU A 67 50.19 23.16 2.65
C GLU A 67 50.62 24.63 2.64
N ILE A 68 51.46 25.07 1.70
CA ILE A 68 51.82 26.49 1.57
C ILE A 68 50.65 27.30 0.98
N LEU A 69 49.93 26.73 0.02
CA LEU A 69 48.77 27.38 -0.60
C LEU A 69 47.63 27.61 0.41
N VAL A 70 47.34 26.61 1.24
CA VAL A 70 46.36 26.68 2.32
C VAL A 70 46.79 27.68 3.38
N ASN A 71 48.08 27.79 3.70
CA ASN A 71 48.56 28.82 4.64
C ASN A 71 48.33 30.23 4.10
N ALA A 72 48.54 30.46 2.79
CA ALA A 72 48.22 31.73 2.15
C ALA A 72 46.71 32.00 2.15
N ALA A 73 45.88 30.98 1.94
CA ALA A 73 44.43 31.06 2.05
C ALA A 73 43.94 31.39 3.46
N ASP A 74 44.53 30.75 4.48
CA ASP A 74 44.23 31.00 5.91
C ASP A 74 44.55 32.45 6.31
N ASN A 75 45.45 33.14 5.59
CA ASN A 75 45.71 34.55 5.83
C ASN A 75 44.49 35.43 5.52
N LYS A 76 43.65 35.05 4.54
CA LYS A 76 42.40 35.76 4.25
C LYS A 76 41.40 35.68 5.40
N ILE A 77 41.38 34.54 6.11
CA ILE A 77 40.51 34.32 7.26
C ILE A 77 41.04 35.11 8.47
N ARG A 78 42.37 35.14 8.66
CA ARG A 78 43.03 35.88 9.74
C ARG A 78 43.01 37.40 9.53
N ASP A 79 43.16 37.83 8.29
CA ASP A 79 43.15 39.23 7.87
C ASP A 79 42.25 39.41 6.62
N PRO A 80 41.04 39.94 6.81
CA PRO A 80 40.11 40.23 5.72
C PRO A 80 40.65 41.16 4.64
N THR A 81 41.70 41.95 4.92
CA THR A 81 42.32 42.86 3.95
C THR A 81 43.20 42.16 2.92
N THR A 82 43.56 40.89 3.15
CA THR A 82 44.18 40.04 2.12
C THR A 82 43.27 39.99 0.90
N ASP A 83 43.73 40.43 -0.26
CA ASP A 83 42.92 40.44 -1.49
C ASP A 83 43.63 39.83 -2.69
N THR A 84 44.90 39.44 -2.54
CA THR A 84 45.74 38.98 -3.65
C THR A 84 46.64 37.82 -3.23
N ILE A 85 46.60 36.73 -3.99
CA ILE A 85 47.56 35.62 -3.93
C ILE A 85 48.22 35.47 -5.30
N LYS A 86 49.54 35.24 -5.32
CA LYS A 86 50.30 34.97 -6.55
C LYS A 86 51.03 33.65 -6.38
N VAL A 87 50.84 32.76 -7.34
CA VAL A 87 51.51 31.46 -7.43
C VAL A 87 52.33 31.45 -8.71
N ASN A 88 53.60 31.09 -8.61
CA ASN A 88 54.48 30.91 -9.75
C ASN A 88 55.11 29.52 -9.66
N ILE A 89 54.98 28.77 -10.76
CA ILE A 89 55.48 27.39 -10.88
C ILE A 89 56.55 27.40 -11.98
N ASP A 90 57.81 27.41 -11.57
CA ASP A 90 58.95 27.37 -12.48
C ASP A 90 59.42 25.91 -12.67
N ARG A 91 59.01 25.33 -13.80
CA ARG A 91 59.34 23.95 -14.16
C ARG A 91 60.81 23.79 -14.56
N GLU A 92 61.44 24.81 -15.14
CA GLU A 92 62.83 24.73 -15.60
C GLU A 92 63.78 24.67 -14.41
N ASN A 93 63.53 25.47 -13.38
CA ASN A 93 64.34 25.53 -12.16
C ASN A 93 63.81 24.65 -11.03
N ASN A 94 62.71 23.90 -11.25
CA ASN A 94 61.97 23.14 -10.23
C ASN A 94 61.68 23.98 -8.96
N GLN A 95 61.30 25.24 -9.13
CA GLN A 95 61.08 26.19 -8.04
C GLN A 95 59.61 26.61 -8.01
N ILE A 96 59.05 26.70 -6.80
CA ILE A 96 57.69 27.19 -6.60
C ILE A 96 57.74 28.40 -5.66
N SER A 97 56.99 29.45 -6.00
CA SER A 97 56.78 30.56 -5.07
C SER A 97 55.31 30.93 -4.91
N ILE A 98 54.92 31.14 -3.65
CA ILE A 98 53.57 31.55 -3.26
C ILE A 98 53.70 32.84 -2.44
N TRP A 99 52.99 33.86 -2.89
CA TRP A 99 52.98 35.18 -2.29
C TRP A 99 51.55 35.58 -1.95
N ASN A 100 51.33 36.18 -0.78
CA ASN A 100 50.07 36.80 -0.41
C ASN A 100 50.31 38.17 0.22
N ASN A 101 49.36 39.09 0.00
CA ASN A 101 49.27 40.32 0.79
C ASN A 101 48.45 40.11 2.06
N GLY A 102 48.15 41.21 2.74
CA GLY A 102 47.59 41.19 4.08
C GLY A 102 48.70 41.06 5.12
N LYS A 103 48.30 41.04 6.39
CA LYS A 103 49.17 41.05 7.56
C LYS A 103 50.29 40.02 7.43
N GLY A 104 51.51 40.49 7.59
CA GLY A 104 52.71 39.67 7.52
C GLY A 104 52.90 38.85 8.79
N ILE A 105 53.94 37.99 8.79
CA ILE A 105 54.36 37.33 10.03
C ILE A 105 55.08 38.36 10.92
N PRO A 106 54.72 38.48 12.21
CA PRO A 106 55.35 39.43 13.13
C PRO A 106 56.87 39.26 13.20
N VAL A 107 57.64 40.33 12.99
CA VAL A 107 59.11 40.29 13.05
C VAL A 107 59.57 40.66 14.45
N GLU A 108 59.26 39.78 15.42
CA GLU A 108 59.60 39.94 16.82
C GLU A 108 60.19 38.65 17.41
N MET A 109 60.93 38.80 18.52
CA MET A 109 61.50 37.68 19.26
C MET A 109 60.41 37.00 20.12
N HIS A 110 60.31 35.68 20.04
CA HIS A 110 59.41 34.92 20.88
C HIS A 110 59.90 34.90 22.33
N GLN A 111 59.05 35.28 23.29
CA GLN A 111 59.45 35.50 24.69
C GLN A 111 60.02 34.26 25.38
N THR A 112 59.55 33.05 25.04
CA THR A 112 60.01 31.80 25.67
C THR A 112 61.09 31.08 24.88
N GLU A 113 61.04 31.15 23.54
CA GLU A 113 61.90 30.35 22.66
C GLU A 113 63.18 31.10 22.26
N ASN A 114 63.25 32.41 22.58
CA ASN A 114 64.39 33.29 22.30
C ASN A 114 64.88 33.24 20.83
N ILE A 115 63.96 33.02 19.89
CA ILE A 115 64.18 33.12 18.45
C ILE A 115 63.05 33.93 17.80
N TYR A 116 63.30 34.49 16.61
CA TYR A 116 62.30 35.23 15.87
C TYR A 116 61.08 34.34 15.52
N ILE A 117 59.87 34.89 15.63
CA ILE A 117 58.62 34.15 15.29
C ILE A 117 58.66 33.54 13.88
N PRO A 118 59.11 34.23 12.82
CA PRO A 118 59.27 33.64 11.49
C PRO A 118 60.18 32.40 11.47
N GLN A 119 61.28 32.43 12.23
CA GLN A 119 62.19 31.29 12.36
C GLN A 119 61.51 30.13 13.10
N LEU A 120 60.81 30.42 14.19
CA LEU A 120 60.12 29.42 15.01
C LEU A 120 59.07 28.65 14.20
N ILE A 121 58.17 29.36 13.52
CA ILE A 121 56.99 28.72 12.91
C ILE A 121 57.26 28.04 11.56
N PHE A 122 58.41 28.31 10.92
CA PHE A 122 58.85 27.70 9.65
C PHE A 122 60.09 26.79 9.79
N GLY A 123 60.85 26.90 10.88
CA GLY A 123 62.07 26.13 11.13
C GLY A 123 61.95 25.04 12.21
N ASN A 124 60.88 25.05 13.01
CA ASN A 124 60.68 24.08 14.10
C ASN A 124 59.36 23.32 13.94
N LEU A 125 59.40 21.99 14.02
CA LEU A 125 58.21 21.14 14.02
C LEU A 125 57.33 21.43 15.26
N LEU A 126 56.04 21.06 15.18
CA LEU A 126 55.07 21.21 16.27
C LEU A 126 54.85 22.66 16.71
N THR A 127 54.95 23.60 15.77
CA THR A 127 54.66 25.02 15.99
C THR A 127 53.42 25.44 15.20
N SER A 128 52.47 26.11 15.84
CA SER A 128 51.20 26.52 15.25
C SER A 128 50.59 27.66 16.04
N SER A 129 49.86 28.56 15.37
CA SER A 129 48.94 29.48 16.05
C SER A 129 47.65 28.79 16.49
N ASN A 130 47.44 27.53 16.11
CA ASN A 130 46.12 26.87 16.15
C ASN A 130 46.02 25.71 17.17
N PHE A 131 46.79 25.73 18.26
CA PHE A 131 46.78 24.65 19.29
C PHE A 131 45.69 24.77 20.35
N ASP A 132 45.14 25.96 20.57
CA ASP A 132 44.01 26.14 21.47
C ASP A 132 42.70 25.76 20.77
N ASP A 133 42.22 24.54 21.02
CA ASP A 133 40.98 24.00 20.44
C ASP A 133 39.70 24.57 21.12
N SER A 134 39.82 25.38 22.18
CA SER A 134 38.68 26.08 22.79
C SER A 134 38.19 27.25 21.91
N GLU A 135 39.08 27.81 21.09
CA GLU A 135 38.73 28.80 20.08
C GLU A 135 38.13 28.10 18.85
N LYS A 136 36.94 28.55 18.42
CA LYS A 136 36.24 28.00 17.25
C LYS A 136 36.83 28.59 15.98
N ARG A 137 37.73 27.86 15.33
CA ARG A 137 38.43 28.32 14.12
C ARG A 137 37.88 27.66 12.86
N MET A 138 37.91 28.42 11.77
CA MET A 138 37.51 28.00 10.41
C MET A 138 38.71 27.94 9.46
N THR A 139 39.93 27.81 10.00
CA THR A 139 41.17 27.70 9.23
C THR A 139 41.47 26.24 8.84
N GLY A 140 42.32 26.05 7.83
CA GLY A 140 42.75 24.73 7.38
C GLY A 140 43.97 24.17 8.15
N GLY A 141 44.81 25.05 8.72
CA GLY A 141 45.94 24.65 9.58
C GLY A 141 45.47 24.18 10.97
N ARG A 142 45.89 23.00 11.42
CA ARG A 142 45.58 22.47 12.76
C ARG A 142 46.82 21.96 13.48
N ASN A 143 47.48 20.97 12.89
CA ASN A 143 48.50 20.16 13.57
C ASN A 143 49.90 20.80 13.66
N GLY A 144 50.12 21.99 13.10
CA GLY A 144 51.41 22.68 13.21
C GLY A 144 52.56 22.04 12.43
N LEU A 145 52.28 21.26 11.37
CA LEU A 145 53.28 20.51 10.61
C LEU A 145 53.50 21.05 9.18
N GLY A 146 52.45 21.51 8.49
CA GLY A 146 52.44 21.73 7.03
C GLY A 146 53.61 22.52 6.43
N ALA A 147 53.85 23.74 6.89
CA ALA A 147 54.93 24.58 6.37
C ALA A 147 56.33 23.98 6.61
N LYS A 148 56.51 23.25 7.72
CA LYS A 148 57.75 22.56 8.05
C LYS A 148 57.94 21.31 7.20
N LEU A 149 56.87 20.57 6.91
CA LEU A 149 56.94 19.44 5.98
C LEU A 149 57.43 19.93 4.62
N THR A 150 56.94 21.07 4.14
CA THR A 150 57.45 21.67 2.90
C THR A 150 58.94 21.99 3.00
N ASN A 151 59.39 22.58 4.10
CA ASN A 151 60.81 22.88 4.34
C ASN A 151 61.68 21.60 4.41
N ILE A 152 61.22 20.56 5.10
CA ILE A 152 61.90 19.25 5.20
C ILE A 152 62.01 18.58 3.83
N TYR A 153 60.99 18.68 2.99
CA TYR A 153 60.99 18.12 1.63
C TYR A 153 61.53 19.10 0.57
N SER A 154 62.33 20.09 0.97
CA SER A 154 62.97 21.06 0.07
C SER A 154 64.50 21.05 0.18
N LYS A 155 65.18 21.18 -0.96
CA LYS A 155 66.63 21.44 -1.02
C LYS A 155 66.95 22.84 -0.51
N GLU A 156 66.10 23.80 -0.86
CA GLU A 156 66.16 25.19 -0.41
C GLU A 156 64.75 25.71 -0.13
N PHE A 157 64.55 26.34 1.04
CA PHE A 157 63.29 26.95 1.44
C PHE A 157 63.56 28.36 1.95
N THR A 158 62.95 29.37 1.34
CA THR A 158 63.13 30.79 1.67
C THR A 158 61.81 31.41 2.09
N LEU A 159 61.81 32.00 3.29
CA LEU A 159 60.74 32.83 3.79
C LEU A 159 61.13 34.30 3.67
N GLU A 160 60.24 35.12 3.11
CA GLU A 160 60.35 36.57 3.10
C GLU A 160 59.03 37.18 3.57
N THR A 161 59.06 38.03 4.60
CA THR A 161 57.86 38.68 5.16
C THR A 161 58.15 40.13 5.47
N HIS A 162 57.14 40.98 5.30
CA HIS A 162 57.20 42.37 5.74
C HIS A 162 56.09 42.65 6.76
N ASP A 163 56.50 43.25 7.87
CA ASP A 163 55.63 43.65 8.97
C ASP A 163 55.69 45.17 9.12
N SER A 164 54.63 45.84 8.70
CA SER A 164 54.49 47.30 8.76
C SER A 164 54.39 47.83 10.19
N LYS A 165 54.00 47.01 11.17
CA LYS A 165 53.94 47.41 12.59
C LYS A 165 55.35 47.61 13.15
N SER A 166 56.28 46.73 12.80
CA SER A 166 57.69 46.85 13.18
C SER A 166 58.51 47.68 12.18
N GLY A 167 58.02 47.88 10.95
CA GLY A 167 58.75 48.53 9.86
C GLY A 167 59.92 47.68 9.32
N LEU A 168 59.89 46.37 9.57
CA LEU A 168 60.98 45.44 9.26
C LEU A 168 60.59 44.52 8.10
N THR A 169 61.57 44.18 7.27
CA THR A 169 61.48 43.06 6.32
C THR A 169 62.43 41.97 6.81
N TYR A 170 61.89 40.76 6.93
CA TYR A 170 62.62 39.57 7.38
C TYR A 170 62.79 38.61 6.21
N LYS A 171 64.01 38.15 5.96
CA LYS A 171 64.31 37.09 5.00
C LYS A 171 65.19 36.03 5.64
N GLN A 172 64.78 34.77 5.56
CA GLN A 172 65.57 33.64 6.05
C GLN A 172 65.49 32.47 5.07
N THR A 173 66.56 31.68 5.01
CA THR A 173 66.67 30.54 4.09
C THR A 173 67.17 29.31 4.83
N TRP A 174 66.53 28.18 4.57
CA TRP A 174 66.92 26.86 5.04
C TRP A 174 67.40 26.02 3.87
N LYS A 175 68.38 25.15 4.13
CA LYS A 175 68.95 24.21 3.17
C LYS A 175 69.00 22.81 3.76
N GLN A 176 69.16 21.81 2.88
CA GLN A 176 69.36 20.41 3.26
C GLN A 176 68.22 19.89 4.15
N ASN A 177 66.99 19.91 3.65
CA ASN A 177 65.83 19.31 4.34
C ASN A 177 65.59 19.93 5.74
N MET A 178 65.67 21.26 5.85
CA MET A 178 65.56 22.04 7.09
C MET A 178 66.73 21.87 8.09
N ARG A 179 67.74 21.03 7.81
CA ARG A 179 68.87 20.78 8.73
C ARG A 179 69.82 21.97 8.87
N THR A 180 69.95 22.79 7.83
CA THR A 180 70.78 23.98 7.84
C THR A 180 69.91 25.23 7.83
N CYS A 181 69.91 25.98 8.92
CA CYS A 181 69.27 27.28 9.02
C CYS A 181 70.30 28.38 8.76
N LEU A 182 70.18 29.13 7.66
CA LEU A 182 71.09 30.25 7.39
C LEU A 182 70.72 31.47 8.25
N PRO A 183 71.68 32.36 8.57
CA PRO A 183 71.40 33.60 9.28
C PRO A 183 70.30 34.40 8.60
N TYR A 184 69.35 34.89 9.39
CA TYR A 184 68.30 35.77 8.88
C TYR A 184 68.85 37.14 8.51
N LYS A 185 68.24 37.78 7.52
CA LYS A 185 68.51 39.17 7.12
C LYS A 185 67.30 40.03 7.48
N ILE A 186 67.51 40.99 8.37
CA ILE A 186 66.52 42.01 8.73
C ILE A 186 66.93 43.33 8.10
N THR A 187 66.02 43.94 7.35
CA THR A 187 66.21 45.27 6.77
C THR A 187 65.06 46.18 7.16
N LYS A 188 65.34 47.43 7.55
CA LYS A 188 64.31 48.47 7.70
C LYS A 188 63.71 48.77 6.33
N SER A 189 62.38 48.87 6.26
CA SER A 189 61.67 49.18 5.02
C SER A 189 60.61 50.24 5.23
N THR A 190 60.46 51.14 4.26
CA THR A 190 59.39 52.16 4.21
C THR A 190 58.15 51.66 3.48
N LYS A 191 58.10 50.38 3.11
CA LYS A 191 56.91 49.75 2.52
C LYS A 191 55.74 49.91 3.50
N LYS A 192 54.58 50.31 2.98
CA LYS A 192 53.35 50.48 3.77
C LYS A 192 52.45 49.25 3.77
N LYS A 193 52.75 48.25 2.94
CA LYS A 193 51.90 47.07 2.73
C LYS A 193 52.64 45.81 3.11
N ASP A 194 52.06 45.07 4.05
CA ASP A 194 52.52 43.76 4.47
C ASP A 194 52.41 42.72 3.35
N TYR A 195 53.27 41.72 3.44
CA TYR A 195 53.20 40.53 2.60
C TYR A 195 53.95 39.37 3.23
N THR A 196 53.62 38.16 2.78
CA THR A 196 54.41 36.95 3.01
C THR A 196 54.69 36.29 1.66
N LYS A 197 55.95 35.89 1.46
CA LYS A 197 56.42 35.13 0.30
C LYS A 197 57.15 33.88 0.79
N VAL A 198 56.69 32.73 0.34
CA VAL A 198 57.40 31.46 0.51
C VAL A 198 57.91 31.03 -0.86
N THR A 199 59.21 30.75 -0.96
CA THR A 199 59.84 30.20 -2.17
C THR A 199 60.55 28.92 -1.79
N PHE A 200 60.30 27.82 -2.49
CA PHE A 200 60.93 26.54 -2.18
C PHE A 200 61.29 25.77 -3.44
N THR A 201 62.40 25.05 -3.35
CA THR A 201 62.90 24.14 -4.39
C THR A 201 62.78 22.72 -3.81
N PRO A 202 61.75 21.95 -4.21
CA PRO A 202 61.51 20.62 -3.67
C PRO A 202 62.70 19.68 -3.84
N ASP A 203 62.90 18.81 -2.87
CA ASP A 203 63.89 17.75 -2.96
C ASP A 203 63.33 16.57 -3.74
N LEU A 204 63.40 16.68 -5.07
CA LEU A 204 62.84 15.71 -5.99
C LEU A 204 63.41 14.30 -5.78
N ASP A 205 64.69 14.17 -5.46
CA ASP A 205 65.33 12.88 -5.20
C ASP A 205 64.68 12.17 -4.00
N ASN A 206 64.42 12.91 -2.92
CA ASN A 206 63.72 12.41 -1.73
C ASN A 206 62.23 12.13 -1.94
N LEU A 207 61.64 12.65 -3.03
CA LEU A 207 60.26 12.41 -3.44
C LEU A 207 60.15 11.38 -4.57
N ASN A 208 61.23 10.70 -4.96
CA ASN A 208 61.27 9.76 -6.10
C ASN A 208 60.91 10.42 -7.45
N MET A 209 61.25 11.70 -7.64
CA MET A 209 61.03 12.46 -8.87
C MET A 209 62.36 12.91 -9.50
N THR A 210 62.36 13.08 -10.83
CA THR A 210 63.51 13.68 -11.55
C THR A 210 63.27 15.13 -11.96
N LYS A 211 62.01 15.50 -12.24
CA LYS A 211 61.55 16.84 -12.63
C LYS A 211 60.07 17.01 -12.34
N ILE A 212 59.59 18.24 -12.31
CA ILE A 212 58.15 18.52 -12.33
C ILE A 212 57.60 18.11 -13.72
N THR A 213 56.74 17.08 -13.74
CA THR A 213 56.10 16.57 -14.97
C THR A 213 54.93 17.47 -15.40
N SER A 214 54.51 17.38 -16.67
CA SER A 214 53.33 18.10 -17.16
C SER A 214 52.06 17.73 -16.40
N ASP A 215 51.94 16.48 -16.00
CA ASP A 215 50.79 15.95 -15.26
C ASP A 215 50.76 16.51 -13.82
N THR A 216 51.92 16.54 -13.15
CA THR A 216 52.05 17.19 -11.84
C THR A 216 51.75 18.69 -11.92
N GLU A 217 52.28 19.38 -12.93
CA GLU A 217 52.02 20.80 -13.18
C GLU A 217 50.52 21.06 -13.38
N LEU A 218 49.83 20.26 -14.20
CA LEU A 218 48.37 20.37 -14.41
C LEU A 218 47.59 20.22 -13.10
N LEU A 219 47.99 19.29 -12.24
CA LEU A 219 47.37 19.10 -10.93
C LEU A 219 47.62 20.31 -9.99
N LEU A 220 48.84 20.87 -9.99
CA LEU A 220 49.13 22.08 -9.22
C LEU A 220 48.29 23.25 -9.71
N LYS A 221 48.21 23.44 -11.04
CA LYS A 221 47.37 24.48 -11.66
C LYS A 221 45.90 24.28 -11.26
N LYS A 222 45.35 23.07 -11.39
CA LYS A 222 44.00 22.72 -10.91
C LYS A 222 43.79 23.20 -9.48
N ARG A 223 44.74 22.95 -8.58
CA ARG A 223 44.60 23.33 -7.18
C ARG A 223 44.61 24.85 -6.95
N VAL A 224 45.33 25.61 -7.77
CA VAL A 224 45.25 27.08 -7.78
C VAL A 224 43.87 27.54 -8.27
N TYR A 225 43.31 26.91 -9.31
CA TYR A 225 41.94 27.16 -9.77
C TYR A 225 40.91 26.83 -8.68
N ASP A 226 41.06 25.70 -7.99
CA ASP A 226 40.21 25.31 -6.85
C ASP A 226 40.18 26.40 -5.77
N LEU A 227 41.35 26.97 -5.44
CA LEU A 227 41.45 28.07 -4.47
C LEU A 227 40.69 29.32 -4.92
N THR A 228 40.73 29.66 -6.22
CA THR A 228 39.99 30.82 -6.76
C THR A 228 38.48 30.67 -6.60
N GLY A 229 37.97 29.44 -6.67
CA GLY A 229 36.57 29.13 -6.49
C GLY A 229 36.15 29.02 -5.03
N SER A 230 37.00 28.43 -4.17
CA SER A 230 36.65 28.17 -2.77
C SER A 230 36.78 29.42 -1.89
N LEU A 231 37.72 30.32 -2.20
CA LEU A 231 38.06 31.47 -1.37
C LEU A 231 37.42 32.76 -1.92
N ARG A 232 36.56 33.40 -1.14
CA ARG A 232 35.80 34.57 -1.58
C ARG A 232 36.62 35.86 -1.56
N GLY A 233 36.40 36.70 -2.57
CA GLY A 233 36.89 38.08 -2.60
C GLY A 233 38.41 38.20 -2.74
N ILE A 234 39.05 37.25 -3.43
CA ILE A 234 40.49 37.21 -3.65
C ILE A 234 40.83 37.20 -5.13
N LYS A 235 41.92 37.88 -5.51
CA LYS A 235 42.48 37.89 -6.86
C LYS A 235 43.67 36.93 -6.87
N VAL A 236 43.55 35.83 -7.59
CA VAL A 236 44.63 34.85 -7.72
C VAL A 236 45.33 35.03 -9.07
N TYR A 237 46.65 35.08 -9.03
CA TYR A 237 47.51 35.10 -10.20
C TYR A 237 48.30 33.80 -10.27
N LEU A 238 48.32 33.17 -11.44
CA LEU A 238 49.13 31.99 -11.74
C LEU A 238 50.11 32.39 -12.85
N ASP A 239 51.41 32.23 -12.59
CA ASP A 239 52.48 32.60 -13.53
C ASP A 239 52.39 34.05 -14.05
N ASN A 240 51.98 34.96 -13.15
CA ASN A 240 51.70 36.39 -13.38
C ASN A 240 50.42 36.71 -14.19
N GLU A 241 49.64 35.71 -14.59
CA GLU A 241 48.34 35.90 -15.25
C GLU A 241 47.19 35.79 -14.24
N ARG A 242 46.22 36.69 -14.34
CA ARG A 242 45.05 36.69 -13.43
C ARG A 242 44.06 35.62 -13.86
N ILE A 243 43.68 34.72 -12.95
CA ILE A 243 42.61 33.76 -13.19
C ILE A 243 41.26 34.49 -13.20
N PRO A 244 40.44 34.40 -14.28
CA PRO A 244 39.19 35.15 -14.43
C PRO A 244 38.01 34.47 -13.72
N ILE A 245 38.18 34.10 -12.45
CA ILE A 245 37.16 33.46 -11.60
C ILE A 245 36.98 34.33 -10.36
N SER A 246 35.74 34.69 -10.05
CA SER A 246 35.43 35.60 -8.94
C SER A 246 34.52 35.01 -7.88
N SER A 247 33.87 33.87 -8.17
CA SER A 247 32.94 33.21 -7.27
C SER A 247 32.98 31.70 -7.41
N PHE A 248 32.46 30.99 -6.40
CA PHE A 248 32.29 29.54 -6.46
C PHE A 248 31.39 29.11 -7.63
N LYS A 249 30.38 29.93 -7.96
CA LYS A 249 29.50 29.70 -9.11
C LYS A 249 30.26 29.78 -10.45
N ASP A 250 31.17 30.74 -10.61
CA ASP A 250 32.00 30.85 -11.81
C ASP A 250 32.92 29.64 -11.96
N TYR A 251 33.51 29.18 -10.84
CA TYR A 251 34.34 27.98 -10.81
C TYR A 251 33.55 26.73 -11.23
N ILE A 252 32.33 26.55 -10.69
CA ILE A 252 31.45 25.43 -11.08
C ILE A 252 31.13 25.46 -12.57
N SER A 253 30.97 26.64 -13.18
CA SER A 253 30.67 26.78 -14.61
C SER A 253 31.76 26.21 -15.53
N MET A 254 32.98 26.02 -15.03
CA MET A 254 34.07 25.39 -15.79
C MET A 254 33.87 23.88 -15.99
N TYR A 255 33.05 23.23 -15.17
CA TYR A 255 32.75 21.80 -15.23
C TYR A 255 31.63 21.46 -16.23
N LEU A 256 31.07 22.45 -16.91
CA LEU A 256 29.98 22.25 -17.86
C LEU A 256 30.45 22.14 -19.30
N GLU A 257 30.04 21.06 -19.96
CA GLU A 257 30.00 20.98 -21.41
C GLU A 257 28.85 21.85 -21.93
N LEU A 258 29.17 23.06 -22.39
CA LEU A 258 28.36 23.70 -23.43
C LEU A 258 28.64 22.92 -24.71
N GLN A 259 27.69 22.06 -25.12
CA GLN A 259 27.66 21.55 -26.48
C GLN A 259 27.45 22.74 -27.41
N ASP A 260 28.33 22.86 -28.40
CA ASP A 260 28.24 23.87 -29.44
C ASP A 260 26.96 23.70 -30.27
N GLY A 261 26.28 24.82 -30.53
CA GLY A 261 25.31 24.93 -31.62
C GLY A 261 23.87 25.24 -31.21
N LYS A 262 23.50 26.52 -31.37
CA LYS A 262 22.14 27.06 -31.55
C LYS A 262 21.09 26.69 -30.49
N GLY A 263 20.88 27.62 -29.56
CA GLY A 263 19.67 27.65 -28.75
C GLY A 263 19.74 28.72 -27.67
N SER A 264 19.14 29.87 -27.93
CA SER A 264 18.66 30.75 -26.88
C SER A 264 17.55 30.03 -26.11
N ASP A 265 17.82 29.50 -24.93
CA ASP A 265 16.82 29.39 -23.86
C ASP A 265 17.43 28.83 -22.56
N ASN A 266 17.14 29.53 -21.46
CA ASN A 266 16.90 29.14 -20.05
C ASN A 266 17.27 27.75 -19.45
N ASN A 267 18.03 26.86 -20.09
CA ASN A 267 18.40 25.56 -19.52
C ASN A 267 19.74 25.64 -18.77
N ALA A 268 19.71 26.23 -17.57
CA ALA A 268 20.81 26.08 -16.63
C ALA A 268 20.91 24.61 -16.19
N LYS A 269 21.87 23.84 -16.76
CA LYS A 269 22.18 22.46 -16.34
C LYS A 269 22.66 22.34 -14.88
N ILE A 270 22.82 23.45 -14.15
CA ILE A 270 23.26 23.47 -12.74
C ILE A 270 22.31 24.33 -11.92
N VAL A 271 21.91 23.80 -10.77
CA VAL A 271 21.17 24.56 -9.76
C VAL A 271 22.14 24.92 -8.65
N TYR A 272 22.36 26.22 -8.46
CA TYR A 272 23.21 26.78 -7.42
C TYR A 272 22.36 27.41 -6.32
N ASP A 273 22.76 27.19 -5.07
CA ASP A 273 22.18 27.87 -3.91
C ASP A 273 23.24 28.20 -2.86
N ARG A 274 22.95 29.21 -2.06
CA ARG A 274 23.77 29.62 -0.93
C ARG A 274 22.88 29.68 0.31
N PRO A 275 22.68 28.54 1.00
CA PRO A 275 21.82 28.47 2.17
C PRO A 275 22.17 29.48 3.27
N ASN A 276 23.46 29.79 3.44
CA ASN A 276 23.95 30.82 4.36
C ASN A 276 25.39 31.23 4.00
N GLU A 277 26.04 32.02 4.86
CA GLU A 277 27.41 32.48 4.62
C GLU A 277 28.46 31.37 4.63
N ARG A 278 28.21 30.26 5.34
CA ARG A 278 29.13 29.14 5.53
C ARG A 278 28.89 27.97 4.58
N TRP A 279 27.85 27.99 3.74
CA TRP A 279 27.54 26.91 2.81
C TRP A 279 27.17 27.45 1.42
N GLU A 280 27.85 26.97 0.40
CA GLU A 280 27.46 27.09 -1.01
C GLU A 280 27.32 25.68 -1.58
N VAL A 281 26.18 25.41 -2.23
CA VAL A 281 25.85 24.08 -2.77
C VAL A 281 25.39 24.23 -4.20
N ALA A 282 25.88 23.39 -5.10
CA ALA A 282 25.32 23.25 -6.42
C ALA A 282 25.09 21.80 -6.80
N VAL A 283 24.07 21.54 -7.59
CA VAL A 283 23.68 20.20 -8.03
C VAL A 283 23.49 20.19 -9.54
N THR A 284 24.01 19.16 -10.18
CA THR A 284 23.77 18.82 -11.58
C THR A 284 23.60 17.31 -11.74
N VAL A 285 23.18 16.91 -12.93
CA VAL A 285 22.97 15.50 -13.27
C VAL A 285 24.32 14.85 -13.56
N ALA A 286 24.63 13.75 -12.88
CA ALA A 286 25.81 12.96 -13.20
C ALA A 286 25.60 12.22 -14.52
N GLU A 287 26.36 12.58 -15.55
CA GLU A 287 26.29 11.95 -16.88
C GLU A 287 26.96 10.55 -16.88
N SER A 288 27.92 10.33 -15.98
CA SER A 288 28.66 9.06 -15.86
C SER A 288 27.86 7.90 -15.25
N GLY A 289 26.64 8.15 -14.74
CA GLY A 289 25.84 7.15 -14.04
C GLY A 289 26.38 6.73 -12.66
N SER A 290 27.36 7.48 -12.14
CA SER A 290 27.95 7.28 -10.82
C SER A 290 27.91 8.58 -10.01
N PHE A 291 27.82 8.48 -8.69
CA PHE A 291 27.83 9.65 -7.82
C PHE A 291 29.15 10.40 -7.93
N GLN A 292 29.09 11.71 -8.16
CA GLN A 292 30.26 12.58 -8.29
C GLN A 292 30.16 13.74 -7.30
N HIS A 293 31.30 14.22 -6.81
CA HIS A 293 31.35 15.43 -6.00
C HIS A 293 32.64 16.22 -6.18
N VAL A 294 32.56 17.53 -5.94
CA VAL A 294 33.71 18.42 -5.74
C VAL A 294 33.43 19.23 -4.48
N SER A 295 34.25 19.04 -3.45
CA SER A 295 33.95 19.60 -2.13
C SER A 295 35.15 20.27 -1.47
N PHE A 296 34.90 21.42 -0.82
CA PHE A 296 35.89 22.21 -0.09
C PHE A 296 35.44 22.45 1.34
N VAL A 297 36.34 22.18 2.30
CA VAL A 297 36.14 22.47 3.73
C VAL A 297 37.23 23.43 4.17
N ASN A 298 36.88 24.66 4.55
CA ASN A 298 37.87 25.67 4.94
C ASN A 298 38.98 25.87 3.89
N ASN A 299 38.62 25.86 2.60
CA ASN A 299 39.53 25.89 1.44
C ASN A 299 40.43 24.67 1.24
N ILE A 300 40.28 23.62 2.04
CA ILE A 300 40.93 22.32 1.82
C ILE A 300 40.10 21.53 0.80
N SER A 301 40.76 20.97 -0.20
CA SER A 301 40.13 20.10 -1.20
C SER A 301 39.86 18.72 -0.61
N THR A 302 38.59 18.40 -0.38
CA THR A 302 38.15 17.10 0.18
C THR A 302 37.81 16.13 -0.96
N THR A 303 38.85 15.64 -1.64
CA THR A 303 38.73 14.80 -2.84
C THR A 303 38.03 13.47 -2.60
N LYS A 304 38.15 12.90 -1.39
CA LYS A 304 37.44 11.67 -0.96
C LYS A 304 36.09 11.95 -0.27
N GLY A 305 35.75 13.22 -0.11
CA GLY A 305 34.47 13.66 0.44
C GLY A 305 34.43 13.57 1.97
N GLY A 306 33.39 12.93 2.51
CA GLY A 306 33.23 12.75 3.95
C GLY A 306 31.83 13.12 4.45
N THR A 307 31.76 13.42 5.74
CA THR A 307 30.48 13.64 6.45
C THR A 307 29.71 14.85 5.95
N HIS A 308 30.35 15.91 5.46
CA HIS A 308 29.69 17.08 4.85
C HIS A 308 29.02 16.75 3.52
N VAL A 309 29.68 15.94 2.68
CA VAL A 309 29.13 15.50 1.40
C VAL A 309 27.92 14.60 1.63
N ALA A 310 28.05 13.62 2.51
CA ALA A 310 26.93 12.74 2.90
C ALA A 310 25.76 13.54 3.48
N TYR A 311 26.04 14.49 4.37
CA TYR A 311 25.03 15.34 5.00
C TYR A 311 24.17 16.13 4.00
N VAL A 312 24.78 16.69 2.95
CA VAL A 312 24.05 17.42 1.90
C VAL A 312 23.35 16.45 0.95
N ALA A 313 24.05 15.40 0.50
CA ALA A 313 23.50 14.43 -0.46
C ALA A 313 22.26 13.70 0.09
N ASP A 314 22.32 13.23 1.33
CA ASP A 314 21.24 12.43 1.93
C ASP A 314 19.96 13.25 2.10
N LYS A 315 20.06 14.55 2.45
CA LYS A 315 18.89 15.46 2.51
C LYS A 315 18.21 15.58 1.16
N ILE A 316 18.99 15.86 0.10
CA ILE A 316 18.48 15.98 -1.26
C ILE A 316 17.83 14.66 -1.69
N ILE A 317 18.47 13.52 -1.43
CA ILE A 317 17.97 12.19 -1.80
C ILE A 317 16.63 11.88 -1.13
N MET A 318 16.48 12.16 0.17
CA MET A 318 15.23 11.87 0.89
C MET A 318 14.05 12.66 0.32
N GLU A 319 14.24 13.96 0.09
CA GLU A 319 13.20 14.80 -0.53
C GLU A 319 12.89 14.37 -1.98
N PHE A 320 13.91 13.93 -2.72
CA PHE A 320 13.74 13.42 -4.08
C PHE A 320 12.93 12.12 -4.13
N ILE A 321 13.17 11.20 -3.20
CA ILE A 321 12.40 9.96 -3.07
C ILE A 321 10.93 10.27 -2.78
N ASP A 322 10.65 11.24 -1.91
CA ASP A 322 9.27 11.62 -1.59
C ASP A 322 8.57 12.27 -2.79
N LEU A 323 9.28 13.06 -3.61
CA LEU A 323 8.75 13.56 -4.88
C LEU A 323 8.45 12.43 -5.87
N ILE A 324 9.33 11.43 -6.01
CA ILE A 324 9.09 10.27 -6.87
C ILE A 324 7.88 9.47 -6.38
N ARG A 325 7.78 9.20 -5.06
CA ARG A 325 6.64 8.47 -4.47
C ARG A 325 5.30 9.19 -4.65
N LYS A 326 5.30 10.53 -4.66
CA LYS A 326 4.10 11.31 -4.96
C LYS A 326 3.64 11.13 -6.41
N LYS A 327 4.58 11.07 -7.37
CA LYS A 327 4.28 10.84 -8.80
C LYS A 327 3.96 9.37 -9.11
N GLU A 328 4.71 8.42 -8.55
CA GLU A 328 4.63 6.98 -8.82
C GLU A 328 4.50 6.20 -7.51
N LYS A 329 3.27 6.09 -6.99
CA LYS A 329 2.98 5.53 -5.64
C LYS A 329 3.39 4.06 -5.47
N THR A 330 3.52 3.31 -6.56
CA THR A 330 3.85 1.87 -6.58
C THR A 330 5.36 1.61 -6.73
N ALA A 331 6.16 2.63 -7.04
CA ALA A 331 7.59 2.47 -7.31
C ALA A 331 8.39 2.31 -6.01
N THR A 332 9.22 1.26 -5.96
CA THR A 332 10.18 1.06 -4.87
C THR A 332 11.53 1.67 -5.25
N VAL A 333 11.77 2.91 -4.83
CA VAL A 333 13.03 3.63 -5.11
C VAL A 333 14.05 3.38 -3.99
N LYS A 334 15.25 2.91 -4.34
CA LYS A 334 16.36 2.80 -3.39
C LYS A 334 17.19 4.10 -3.36
N PRO A 335 17.61 4.61 -2.19
CA PRO A 335 18.44 5.82 -2.08
C PRO A 335 19.70 5.81 -2.95
N ALA A 336 20.37 4.66 -3.06
CA ALA A 336 21.55 4.50 -3.89
C ALA A 336 21.29 4.78 -5.39
N GLN A 337 20.08 4.49 -5.89
CA GLN A 337 19.74 4.74 -7.30
C GLN A 337 19.64 6.23 -7.59
N VAL A 338 19.09 7.00 -6.65
CA VAL A 338 19.01 8.46 -6.74
C VAL A 338 20.41 9.07 -6.57
N LYS A 339 21.18 8.59 -5.58
CA LYS A 339 22.55 9.06 -5.31
C LYS A 339 23.44 9.01 -6.55
N ASN A 340 23.38 7.92 -7.31
CA ASN A 340 24.22 7.75 -8.51
C ASN A 340 23.88 8.69 -9.67
N GLN A 341 22.78 9.44 -9.60
CA GLN A 341 22.43 10.47 -10.59
C GLN A 341 22.90 11.87 -10.19
N LEU A 342 23.49 12.04 -9.00
CA LEU A 342 23.86 13.34 -8.46
C LEU A 342 25.34 13.65 -8.70
N PHE A 343 25.60 14.84 -9.23
CA PHE A 343 26.89 15.49 -9.17
C PHE A 343 26.76 16.76 -8.31
N ILE A 344 27.41 16.75 -7.14
CA ILE A 344 27.25 17.79 -6.11
C ILE A 344 28.55 18.59 -5.92
N PHE A 345 28.43 19.91 -5.91
CA PHE A 345 29.50 20.83 -5.56
C PHE A 345 29.22 21.44 -4.19
N ILE A 346 30.20 21.44 -3.30
CA ILE A 346 30.05 21.94 -1.92
C ILE A 346 31.24 22.82 -1.57
N ASN A 347 30.99 24.04 -1.12
CA ASN A 347 31.99 24.87 -0.45
C ASN A 347 31.46 25.23 0.93
N CYS A 348 32.17 24.82 1.99
CA CYS A 348 31.72 25.07 3.35
C CYS A 348 32.82 25.49 4.33
N LEU A 349 32.38 26.22 5.36
CA LEU A 349 33.20 26.64 6.50
C LEU A 349 32.76 25.88 7.76
N ILE A 350 33.66 25.06 8.30
CA ILE A 350 33.41 24.14 9.41
C ILE A 350 34.28 24.53 10.61
N GLU A 351 33.68 24.53 11.80
CA GLU A 351 34.40 24.77 13.06
C GLU A 351 35.26 23.55 13.42
N ASN A 352 36.57 23.76 13.60
CA ASN A 352 37.54 22.76 14.06
C ASN A 352 37.40 21.39 13.35
N PRO A 353 37.48 21.33 12.00
CA PRO A 353 37.23 20.11 11.24
C PRO A 353 38.21 18.99 11.61
N THR A 354 37.72 17.75 11.59
CA THR A 354 38.52 16.54 11.78
C THR A 354 38.52 15.71 10.50
N PHE A 355 39.67 15.10 10.22
CA PHE A 355 39.91 14.31 9.01
C PHE A 355 40.46 12.94 9.42
N ASP A 356 40.38 11.96 8.52
CA ASP A 356 40.93 10.62 8.76
C ASP A 356 42.47 10.58 8.79
N SER A 357 43.12 11.56 8.16
CA SER A 357 44.57 11.60 7.96
C SER A 357 45.08 13.03 7.78
N GLN A 358 46.41 13.19 7.78
CA GLN A 358 47.09 14.48 7.58
C GLN A 358 46.91 15.05 6.15
N THR A 359 46.55 14.21 5.17
CA THR A 359 46.28 14.68 3.80
C THR A 359 45.02 15.54 3.74
N LYS A 360 44.06 15.31 4.66
CA LYS A 360 42.79 16.04 4.81
C LYS A 360 41.81 15.86 3.64
N GLU A 361 41.86 14.71 2.98
CA GLU A 361 41.03 14.40 1.81
C GLU A 361 39.59 14.00 2.17
N ASN A 362 39.39 13.46 3.38
CA ASN A 362 38.11 12.95 3.86
C ASN A 362 37.77 13.47 5.27
N MET A 363 36.68 14.22 5.39
CA MET A 363 36.25 14.80 6.67
C MET A 363 35.41 13.82 7.49
N THR A 364 35.73 13.66 8.77
CA THR A 364 35.12 12.68 9.68
C THR A 364 34.26 13.32 10.78
N LEU A 365 34.27 14.65 10.91
CA LEU A 365 33.52 15.36 11.94
C LEU A 365 32.01 15.08 11.84
N ARG A 366 31.34 14.83 12.97
CA ARG A 366 29.88 14.57 12.95
C ARG A 366 29.09 15.85 12.62
N PRO A 367 27.97 15.77 11.88
CA PRO A 367 27.19 16.94 11.48
C PRO A 367 26.72 17.85 12.64
N SER A 368 26.49 17.30 13.83
CA SER A 368 26.10 18.06 15.02
C SER A 368 27.17 19.06 15.50
N HIS A 369 28.44 18.86 15.10
CA HIS A 369 29.58 19.68 15.51
C HIS A 369 30.09 20.60 14.39
N PHE A 370 29.39 20.71 13.26
CA PHE A 370 29.82 21.60 12.15
C PHE A 370 29.84 23.09 12.52
N GLY A 371 29.17 23.47 13.62
CA GLY A 371 28.99 24.87 14.01
C GLY A 371 28.02 25.65 13.12
N SER A 372 27.42 24.99 12.12
CA SER A 372 26.42 25.56 11.22
C SER A 372 25.57 24.45 10.58
N THR A 373 24.40 24.81 10.06
CA THR A 373 23.50 23.88 9.36
C THR A 373 23.36 24.29 7.90
N CYS A 374 23.35 23.30 7.00
CA CYS A 374 22.95 23.49 5.61
C CYS A 374 21.44 23.21 5.50
N SER A 375 20.64 24.28 5.41
CA SER A 375 19.18 24.20 5.17
C SER A 375 18.90 24.15 3.67
N ILE A 376 18.36 23.03 3.20
CA ILE A 376 17.91 22.88 1.81
C ILE A 376 16.51 23.48 1.71
N SER A 377 16.33 24.46 0.83
CA SER A 377 15.04 25.15 0.66
C SER A 377 14.13 24.42 -0.33
N ASP A 378 12.81 24.51 -0.14
CA ASP A 378 11.83 23.97 -1.10
C ASP A 378 12.02 24.56 -2.51
N GLY A 379 12.41 25.85 -2.59
CA GLY A 379 12.71 26.52 -3.85
C GLY A 379 13.92 25.93 -4.56
N PHE A 380 14.97 25.56 -3.82
CA PHE A 380 16.12 24.85 -4.36
C PHE A 380 15.74 23.47 -4.88
N MET A 381 14.94 22.72 -4.11
CA MET A 381 14.49 21.38 -4.51
C MET A 381 13.59 21.38 -5.74
N LYS A 382 12.69 22.37 -5.88
CA LYS A 382 11.89 22.54 -7.10
C LYS A 382 12.77 22.75 -8.33
N ARG A 383 13.81 23.58 -8.23
CA ARG A 383 14.76 23.80 -9.32
C ARG A 383 15.56 22.53 -9.63
N ILE A 384 15.98 21.77 -8.62
CA ILE A 384 16.66 20.48 -8.80
C ILE A 384 15.75 19.47 -9.51
N ALA A 385 14.47 19.39 -9.13
CA ALA A 385 13.51 18.49 -9.77
C ALA A 385 13.33 18.81 -11.27
N ASN A 386 13.41 20.09 -11.65
CA ASN A 386 13.31 20.54 -13.04
C ASN A 386 14.53 20.19 -13.90
N LEU A 387 15.61 19.64 -13.33
CA LEU A 387 16.75 19.10 -14.10
C LEU A 387 16.42 17.79 -14.85
N GLY A 388 15.18 17.29 -14.78
CA GLY A 388 14.74 16.05 -15.44
C GLY A 388 15.19 14.76 -14.73
N MET A 389 15.80 14.88 -13.55
CA MET A 389 16.28 13.73 -12.77
C MET A 389 15.13 12.83 -12.28
N VAL A 390 13.95 13.41 -11.99
CA VAL A 390 12.79 12.64 -11.50
C VAL A 390 12.29 11.74 -12.60
N GLU A 391 12.07 12.31 -13.78
CA GLU A 391 11.57 11.63 -14.98
C GLU A 391 12.57 10.56 -15.44
N LYS A 392 13.87 10.88 -15.48
CA LYS A 392 14.93 9.92 -15.82
C LYS A 392 14.98 8.74 -14.84
N THR A 393 14.83 9.00 -13.54
CA THR A 393 14.81 7.95 -12.51
C THR A 393 13.57 7.06 -12.65
N ILE A 394 12.39 7.65 -12.88
CA ILE A 394 11.15 6.89 -13.12
C ILE A 394 11.28 6.04 -14.39
N ALA A 395 11.83 6.59 -15.48
CA ALA A 395 12.04 5.87 -16.72
C ALA A 395 12.96 4.65 -16.51
N MET A 396 14.08 4.83 -15.80
CA MET A 396 15.00 3.73 -15.46
C MET A 396 14.33 2.65 -14.58
N ILE A 397 13.49 3.06 -13.63
CA ILE A 397 12.72 2.12 -12.80
C ILE A 397 11.79 1.30 -13.69
N ARG A 398 11.01 1.95 -14.55
CA ARG A 398 10.08 1.28 -15.49
C ARG A 398 10.81 0.36 -16.45
N GLU A 399 11.97 0.77 -16.97
CA GLU A 399 12.79 -0.06 -17.85
C GLU A 399 13.28 -1.33 -17.14
N LYS A 400 13.81 -1.18 -15.90
CA LYS A 400 14.25 -2.30 -15.09
C LYS A 400 13.10 -3.24 -14.72
N GLU A 401 11.94 -2.68 -14.39
CA GLU A 401 10.70 -3.43 -14.15
C GLU A 401 10.27 -4.20 -15.40
N GLY A 402 10.30 -3.57 -16.58
CA GLY A 402 10.05 -4.20 -17.87
C GLY A 402 11.01 -5.37 -18.14
N LEU A 403 12.31 -5.20 -17.90
CA LEU A 403 13.30 -6.28 -18.02
C LEU A 403 13.01 -7.47 -17.09
N GLN A 404 12.43 -7.23 -15.91
CA GLN A 404 12.02 -8.31 -15.00
C GLN A 404 10.77 -9.03 -15.50
N LEU A 405 9.77 -8.30 -16.01
CA LEU A 405 8.56 -8.91 -16.59
C LEU A 405 8.88 -9.74 -17.84
N LYS A 406 9.87 -9.33 -18.63
CA LYS A 406 10.36 -10.12 -19.78
C LYS A 406 10.86 -11.52 -19.38
N LYS A 407 11.20 -11.76 -18.11
CA LYS A 407 11.58 -13.11 -17.63
C LYS A 407 10.41 -14.09 -17.64
N THR A 408 9.16 -13.60 -17.64
CA THR A 408 7.96 -14.43 -17.71
C THR A 408 7.36 -14.51 -19.12
N ASP A 409 8.05 -13.96 -20.13
CA ASP A 409 7.59 -13.97 -21.52
C ASP A 409 7.48 -15.39 -22.09
N GLY A 410 6.49 -15.56 -22.95
CA GLY A 410 6.36 -16.71 -23.84
C GLY A 410 7.15 -16.53 -25.14
N GLN A 411 7.33 -17.64 -25.84
CA GLN A 411 7.86 -17.64 -27.21
C GLN A 411 7.04 -18.58 -28.08
N LYS A 412 6.99 -18.28 -29.38
CA LYS A 412 6.40 -19.21 -30.36
C LYS A 412 7.23 -20.48 -30.44
N ARG A 413 6.72 -21.55 -29.83
CA ARG A 413 7.31 -22.90 -29.85
C ARG A 413 6.19 -23.90 -30.11
N SER A 414 6.51 -24.99 -30.80
CA SER A 414 5.51 -26.02 -31.16
C SER A 414 5.04 -26.86 -29.98
N ARG A 415 5.84 -26.96 -28.91
CA ARG A 415 5.48 -27.70 -27.68
C ARG A 415 5.86 -26.92 -26.44
N LEU A 416 5.00 -26.97 -25.43
CA LEU A 416 5.24 -26.45 -24.09
C LEU A 416 5.29 -27.61 -23.09
N SER A 417 6.25 -27.56 -22.17
CA SER A 417 6.40 -28.51 -21.06
C SER A 417 6.26 -27.79 -19.73
N GLY A 418 5.64 -28.44 -18.74
CA GLY A 418 5.53 -27.89 -17.36
C GLY A 418 4.20 -27.22 -17.02
N ILE A 419 3.26 -27.09 -17.97
CA ILE A 419 1.91 -26.56 -17.73
C ILE A 419 0.89 -27.71 -17.73
N ALA A 420 0.71 -28.37 -16.58
CA ALA A 420 0.00 -29.65 -16.48
C ALA A 420 -1.46 -29.64 -16.96
N LYS A 421 -2.19 -28.52 -16.78
CA LYS A 421 -3.63 -28.43 -17.13
C LYS A 421 -3.90 -27.92 -18.55
N LEU A 422 -2.87 -27.60 -19.32
CA LEU A 422 -3.02 -27.15 -20.70
C LEU A 422 -3.40 -28.32 -21.60
N ASN A 423 -4.55 -28.21 -22.27
CA ASN A 423 -4.92 -29.07 -23.39
C ASN A 423 -4.54 -28.34 -24.67
N ASP A 424 -3.31 -28.55 -25.12
CA ASP A 424 -2.73 -27.79 -26.25
C ASP A 424 -3.29 -28.30 -27.59
N ALA A 425 -3.53 -27.40 -28.55
CA ALA A 425 -3.89 -27.79 -29.91
C ALA A 425 -2.67 -28.38 -30.64
N ASN A 426 -2.85 -29.39 -31.48
CA ASN A 426 -1.72 -30.07 -32.12
C ASN A 426 -0.88 -29.15 -33.01
N GLU A 427 -1.49 -28.13 -33.61
CA GLU A 427 -0.81 -27.18 -34.51
C GLU A 427 -0.43 -25.85 -33.83
N ALA A 428 -0.64 -25.73 -32.51
CA ALA A 428 -0.32 -24.53 -31.75
C ALA A 428 1.18 -24.22 -31.74
N GLY A 429 1.53 -22.99 -32.12
CA GLY A 429 2.92 -22.56 -32.31
C GLY A 429 3.60 -23.09 -33.59
N GLY A 430 2.90 -23.89 -34.40
CA GLY A 430 3.37 -24.36 -35.71
C GLY A 430 3.11 -23.38 -36.86
N ARG A 431 3.15 -23.89 -38.10
CA ARG A 431 2.89 -23.10 -39.32
C ARG A 431 1.44 -22.61 -39.41
N LYS A 432 0.50 -23.41 -38.91
CA LYS A 432 -0.94 -23.14 -38.89
C LYS A 432 -1.42 -22.56 -37.56
N SER A 433 -0.52 -22.01 -36.74
CA SER A 433 -0.86 -21.39 -35.45
C SER A 433 -1.92 -20.28 -35.59
N LYS A 434 -1.97 -19.60 -36.74
CA LYS A 434 -2.98 -18.57 -37.05
C LYS A 434 -4.42 -19.09 -37.09
N LEU A 435 -4.60 -20.38 -37.38
CA LEU A 435 -5.92 -21.03 -37.38
C LEU A 435 -6.31 -21.53 -35.98
N CYS A 436 -5.34 -21.59 -35.06
CA CYS A 436 -5.55 -22.16 -33.74
C CYS A 436 -6.28 -21.18 -32.82
N THR A 437 -7.25 -21.68 -32.05
CA THR A 437 -7.99 -20.95 -31.02
C THR A 437 -7.72 -21.55 -29.64
N LEU A 438 -7.35 -20.73 -28.67
CA LEU A 438 -7.24 -21.15 -27.27
C LEU A 438 -8.53 -20.79 -26.52
N PHE A 439 -9.19 -21.77 -25.92
CA PHE A 439 -10.24 -21.53 -24.94
C PHE A 439 -9.64 -21.24 -23.57
N ILE A 440 -9.85 -20.04 -23.04
CA ILE A 440 -9.66 -19.77 -21.61
C ILE A 440 -10.96 -20.09 -20.90
N VAL A 441 -10.90 -20.99 -19.91
CA VAL A 441 -12.10 -21.52 -19.24
C VAL A 441 -12.12 -21.25 -17.75
N GLU A 442 -13.32 -21.14 -17.17
CA GLU A 442 -13.52 -20.98 -15.73
C GLU A 442 -13.48 -22.34 -15.00
N GLY A 443 -12.33 -22.67 -14.42
CA GLY A 443 -12.15 -23.90 -13.64
C GLY A 443 -12.16 -25.19 -14.46
N ASP A 444 -12.10 -26.32 -13.75
CA ASP A 444 -11.98 -27.66 -14.36
C ASP A 444 -13.32 -28.17 -14.96
N SER A 445 -14.45 -27.62 -14.49
CA SER A 445 -15.78 -27.92 -15.01
C SER A 445 -15.93 -27.43 -16.46
N ALA A 446 -15.64 -26.15 -16.71
CA ALA A 446 -15.65 -25.57 -18.05
C ALA A 446 -14.53 -26.15 -18.95
N LEU A 447 -13.40 -26.58 -18.37
CA LEU A 447 -12.38 -27.34 -19.12
C LEU A 447 -12.93 -28.66 -19.66
N THR A 448 -13.66 -29.41 -18.84
CA THR A 448 -14.28 -30.67 -19.26
C THR A 448 -15.29 -30.44 -20.38
N PHE A 449 -16.06 -29.35 -20.30
CA PHE A 449 -16.97 -28.93 -21.37
C PHE A 449 -16.22 -28.68 -22.69
N ALA A 450 -15.12 -27.91 -22.67
CA ALA A 450 -14.30 -27.65 -23.84
C ALA A 450 -13.68 -28.94 -24.41
N VAL A 451 -13.04 -29.75 -23.57
CA VAL A 451 -12.36 -31.00 -23.98
C VAL A 451 -13.34 -32.03 -24.57
N THR A 452 -14.58 -32.06 -24.09
CA THR A 452 -15.65 -32.91 -24.64
C THR A 452 -16.14 -32.43 -26.00
N GLY A 453 -16.22 -31.11 -26.18
CA GLY A 453 -16.73 -30.47 -27.40
C GLY A 453 -15.73 -30.43 -28.55
N ILE A 454 -14.46 -30.15 -28.27
CA ILE A 454 -13.40 -29.97 -29.27
C ILE A 454 -13.34 -31.11 -30.30
N PRO A 455 -13.38 -32.41 -29.94
CA PRO A 455 -13.31 -33.51 -30.91
C PRO A 455 -14.46 -33.57 -31.92
N VAL A 456 -15.57 -32.87 -31.67
CA VAL A 456 -16.74 -32.82 -32.55
C VAL A 456 -16.52 -31.88 -33.73
N VAL A 457 -15.68 -30.86 -33.52
CA VAL A 457 -15.35 -29.89 -34.57
C VAL A 457 -14.40 -30.56 -35.57
N PRO A 458 -14.63 -30.42 -36.89
CA PRO A 458 -13.67 -30.90 -37.90
C PRO A 458 -12.28 -30.31 -37.65
N GLN A 459 -11.24 -31.17 -37.58
CA GLN A 459 -9.87 -30.77 -37.19
C GLN A 459 -9.79 -30.10 -35.81
N GLY A 460 -10.72 -30.45 -34.92
CA GLY A 460 -10.88 -29.79 -33.61
C GLY A 460 -9.63 -29.86 -32.74
N ARG A 461 -9.04 -31.05 -32.57
CA ARG A 461 -7.79 -31.23 -31.79
C ARG A 461 -6.58 -30.53 -32.42
N ASP A 462 -6.61 -30.30 -33.73
CA ASP A 462 -5.51 -29.64 -34.43
C ASP A 462 -5.55 -28.13 -34.22
N HIS A 463 -6.75 -27.54 -34.24
CA HIS A 463 -6.93 -26.09 -34.17
C HIS A 463 -7.47 -25.55 -32.83
N TYR A 464 -7.93 -26.37 -31.89
CA TYR A 464 -8.49 -25.88 -30.63
C TYR A 464 -7.78 -26.45 -29.41
N GLY A 465 -7.37 -25.56 -28.52
CA GLY A 465 -6.81 -25.89 -27.21
C GLY A 465 -7.66 -25.30 -26.09
N ALA A 466 -7.44 -25.73 -24.85
CA ALA A 466 -8.16 -25.21 -23.68
C ALA A 466 -7.24 -25.11 -22.45
N PHE A 467 -7.41 -24.05 -21.66
CA PHE A 467 -6.66 -23.80 -20.44
C PHE A 467 -7.56 -23.24 -19.32
N PRO A 468 -7.61 -23.88 -18.13
CA PRO A 468 -8.44 -23.42 -17.03
C PRO A 468 -7.77 -22.33 -16.18
N LEU A 469 -8.52 -21.28 -15.90
CA LEU A 469 -8.23 -20.36 -14.80
C LEU A 469 -8.65 -21.03 -13.48
N ARG A 470 -7.85 -20.87 -12.43
CA ARG A 470 -8.13 -21.37 -11.08
C ARG A 470 -9.13 -20.49 -10.33
N GLY A 471 -9.34 -19.25 -10.81
CA GLY A 471 -10.29 -18.31 -10.24
C GLY A 471 -10.28 -16.97 -10.99
N LYS A 472 -10.63 -15.89 -10.29
CA LYS A 472 -10.62 -14.54 -10.84
C LYS A 472 -9.19 -14.12 -11.19
N LEU A 473 -8.99 -13.69 -12.44
CA LEU A 473 -7.71 -13.21 -12.92
C LEU A 473 -7.25 -11.97 -12.12
N LEU A 474 -5.94 -11.83 -11.89
CA LEU A 474 -5.40 -10.66 -11.20
C LEU A 474 -5.65 -9.38 -12.01
N ASN A 475 -6.25 -8.36 -11.38
CA ASN A 475 -6.32 -7.02 -11.97
C ASN A 475 -4.91 -6.42 -12.07
N VAL A 476 -4.37 -6.36 -13.28
CA VAL A 476 -2.98 -5.98 -13.54
C VAL A 476 -2.70 -4.47 -13.51
N ARG A 477 -3.71 -3.60 -13.60
CA ARG A 477 -3.50 -2.14 -13.67
C ARG A 477 -2.84 -1.58 -12.42
N ASP A 478 -3.37 -1.96 -11.25
CA ASP A 478 -2.88 -1.50 -9.94
C ASP A 478 -2.14 -2.59 -9.16
N ALA A 479 -1.71 -3.67 -9.82
CA ALA A 479 -0.92 -4.71 -9.20
C ALA A 479 0.56 -4.29 -9.11
N SER A 480 1.19 -4.57 -7.97
CA SER A 480 2.63 -4.39 -7.81
C SER A 480 3.41 -5.33 -8.73
N MET A 481 4.63 -4.96 -9.08
CA MET A 481 5.53 -5.79 -9.89
C MET A 481 5.73 -7.19 -9.30
N LYS A 482 5.88 -7.26 -7.97
CA LYS A 482 5.98 -8.53 -7.24
C LYS A 482 4.74 -9.39 -7.46
N GLN A 483 3.54 -8.83 -7.32
CA GLN A 483 2.29 -9.57 -7.55
C GLN A 483 2.16 -10.06 -8.99
N LYS A 484 2.57 -9.26 -9.98
CA LYS A 484 2.55 -9.65 -11.40
C LYS A 484 3.50 -10.82 -11.68
N LEU A 485 4.71 -10.80 -11.11
CA LEU A 485 5.73 -11.84 -11.31
C LEU A 485 5.39 -13.15 -10.56
N GLU A 486 4.83 -13.05 -9.36
CA GLU A 486 4.43 -14.22 -8.55
C GLU A 486 3.12 -14.86 -9.04
N ASN A 487 2.36 -14.15 -9.89
CA ASN A 487 1.13 -14.71 -10.46
C ASN A 487 1.43 -15.75 -11.55
N SER A 488 1.30 -17.01 -11.16
CA SER A 488 1.50 -18.15 -12.07
C SER A 488 0.51 -18.20 -13.24
N GLU A 489 -0.72 -17.68 -13.10
CA GLU A 489 -1.72 -17.74 -14.17
C GLU A 489 -1.37 -16.82 -15.34
N ILE A 490 -1.02 -15.57 -15.05
CA ILE A 490 -0.56 -14.62 -16.07
C ILE A 490 0.70 -15.15 -16.75
N THR A 491 1.63 -15.71 -15.95
CA THR A 491 2.85 -16.31 -16.49
C THR A 491 2.54 -17.47 -17.44
N HIS A 492 1.65 -18.38 -17.07
CA HIS A 492 1.22 -19.47 -17.95
C HIS A 492 0.51 -18.95 -19.21
N LEU A 493 -0.39 -17.97 -19.10
CA LEU A 493 -1.08 -17.39 -20.25
C LEU A 493 -0.10 -16.77 -21.25
N LYS A 494 0.90 -16.03 -20.76
CA LYS A 494 1.98 -15.50 -21.61
C LYS A 494 2.72 -16.62 -22.33
N GLN A 495 3.10 -17.68 -21.61
CA GLN A 495 3.78 -18.84 -22.18
C GLN A 495 2.94 -19.59 -23.23
N ILE A 496 1.66 -19.83 -22.94
CA ILE A 496 0.72 -20.56 -23.79
C ILE A 496 0.50 -19.83 -25.11
N LEU A 497 0.25 -18.52 -25.04
CA LEU A 497 -0.02 -17.68 -26.21
C LEU A 497 1.27 -17.24 -26.93
N GLY A 498 2.43 -17.28 -26.27
CA GLY A 498 3.69 -16.77 -26.80
C GLY A 498 3.83 -15.25 -26.70
N LEU A 499 3.26 -14.64 -25.66
CA LEU A 499 3.24 -13.19 -25.46
C LEU A 499 4.55 -12.69 -24.85
N GLN A 500 5.00 -11.55 -25.35
CA GLN A 500 6.23 -10.85 -24.99
C GLN A 500 5.91 -9.43 -24.51
N GLU A 501 6.44 -9.04 -23.34
CA GLU A 501 6.21 -7.74 -22.71
C GLU A 501 6.76 -6.57 -23.56
N GLY A 502 5.93 -5.55 -23.78
CA GLY A 502 6.31 -4.34 -24.53
C GLY A 502 6.43 -4.54 -26.04
N LYS A 503 5.97 -5.68 -26.57
CA LYS A 503 5.90 -5.93 -28.01
C LYS A 503 4.57 -5.42 -28.58
N GLU A 504 4.66 -4.66 -29.68
CA GLU A 504 3.49 -4.30 -30.48
C GLU A 504 3.19 -5.39 -31.52
N TYR A 505 1.96 -5.87 -31.54
CA TYR A 505 1.52 -6.95 -32.43
C TYR A 505 0.72 -6.38 -33.61
N SER A 506 1.34 -6.36 -34.79
CA SER A 506 0.63 -6.04 -36.05
C SER A 506 -0.06 -7.26 -36.68
N SER A 507 0.29 -8.47 -36.24
CA SER A 507 -0.30 -9.73 -36.69
C SER A 507 -0.15 -10.82 -35.63
N VAL A 508 -0.91 -11.91 -35.79
CA VAL A 508 -0.87 -13.08 -34.91
C VAL A 508 0.27 -14.06 -35.23
N ASP A 509 1.13 -13.73 -36.20
CA ASP A 509 2.14 -14.62 -36.76
C ASP A 509 3.18 -15.08 -35.74
N SER A 510 3.49 -14.20 -34.79
CA SER A 510 4.44 -14.48 -33.71
C SER A 510 3.81 -15.20 -32.50
N LEU A 511 2.51 -15.45 -32.53
CA LEU A 511 1.78 -16.12 -31.44
C LEU A 511 1.67 -17.63 -31.68
N ARG A 512 1.41 -18.35 -30.60
CA ARG A 512 1.09 -19.78 -30.64
C ARG A 512 -0.36 -20.06 -31.06
N TYR A 513 -1.25 -19.11 -30.81
CA TYR A 513 -2.66 -19.17 -31.17
C TYR A 513 -3.04 -17.88 -31.91
N GLY A 514 -3.80 -18.03 -32.99
CA GLY A 514 -4.32 -16.91 -33.77
C GLY A 514 -5.56 -16.27 -33.14
N HIS A 515 -6.27 -17.03 -32.31
CA HIS A 515 -7.49 -16.57 -31.64
C HIS A 515 -7.47 -16.95 -30.16
N LEU A 516 -8.07 -16.11 -29.34
CA LEU A 516 -8.33 -16.34 -27.93
C LEU A 516 -9.85 -16.32 -27.72
N CYS A 517 -10.40 -17.41 -27.21
CA CYS A 517 -11.83 -17.51 -26.92
C CYS A 517 -12.07 -17.62 -25.42
N ILE A 518 -12.90 -16.74 -24.88
CA ILE A 518 -13.33 -16.79 -23.49
C ILE A 518 -14.55 -17.72 -23.41
N LEU A 519 -14.45 -18.76 -22.58
CA LEU A 519 -15.51 -19.75 -22.34
C LEU A 519 -15.72 -19.87 -20.83
N VAL A 520 -16.59 -19.02 -20.31
CA VAL A 520 -16.90 -18.93 -18.88
C VAL A 520 -18.38 -19.23 -18.66
N ASP A 521 -18.78 -19.45 -17.41
CA ASP A 521 -20.18 -19.66 -17.10
C ASP A 521 -21.00 -18.40 -17.44
N SER A 522 -22.25 -18.59 -17.88
CA SER A 522 -23.15 -17.48 -18.26
C SER A 522 -23.82 -16.84 -17.04
N ASP A 523 -23.02 -16.60 -16.00
CA ASP A 523 -23.42 -15.95 -14.77
C ASP A 523 -22.70 -14.59 -14.59
N LEU A 524 -22.97 -13.93 -13.47
CA LEU A 524 -22.41 -12.61 -13.20
C LEU A 524 -20.91 -12.68 -12.89
N ASP A 525 -20.42 -13.74 -12.23
CA ASP A 525 -18.99 -13.87 -11.91
C ASP A 525 -18.15 -14.19 -13.17
N GLY A 526 -18.68 -14.98 -14.12
CA GLY A 526 -18.11 -15.18 -15.45
C GLY A 526 -18.00 -13.88 -16.24
N THR A 527 -19.00 -13.00 -16.13
CA THR A 527 -18.94 -11.64 -16.72
C THR A 527 -17.78 -10.82 -16.15
N HIS A 528 -17.53 -10.92 -14.84
CA HIS A 528 -16.37 -10.27 -14.24
C HIS A 528 -15.02 -10.85 -14.73
N ILE A 529 -14.92 -12.17 -14.90
CA ILE A 529 -13.72 -12.82 -15.45
C ILE A 529 -13.46 -12.32 -16.89
N LYS A 530 -14.50 -12.22 -17.74
CA LYS A 530 -14.38 -11.61 -19.08
C LYS A 530 -13.79 -10.21 -19.00
N GLY A 531 -14.31 -9.37 -18.11
CA GLY A 531 -13.80 -8.02 -17.89
C GLY A 531 -12.34 -7.98 -17.43
N LEU A 532 -11.92 -8.88 -16.54
CA LEU A 532 -10.53 -8.96 -16.08
C LEU A 532 -9.57 -9.41 -17.19
N ILE A 533 -9.98 -10.33 -18.07
CA ILE A 533 -9.20 -10.75 -19.24
C ILE A 533 -9.05 -9.58 -20.23
N LEU A 534 -10.14 -8.87 -20.53
CA LEU A 534 -10.12 -7.66 -21.36
C LEU A 534 -9.17 -6.61 -20.80
N ASN A 535 -9.27 -6.33 -19.50
CA ASN A 535 -8.39 -5.41 -18.79
C ASN A 535 -6.92 -5.84 -18.85
N TRP A 536 -6.62 -7.13 -18.69
CA TRP A 536 -5.26 -7.63 -18.79
C TRP A 536 -4.70 -7.48 -20.21
N LEU A 537 -5.46 -7.84 -21.24
CA LEU A 537 -5.04 -7.72 -22.63
C LEU A 537 -4.86 -6.26 -23.03
N GLU A 538 -5.78 -5.38 -22.67
CA GLU A 538 -5.65 -3.95 -22.97
C GLU A 538 -4.42 -3.35 -22.27
N THR A 539 -4.17 -3.71 -21.00
CA THR A 539 -3.12 -3.04 -20.21
C THR A 539 -1.73 -3.56 -20.56
N SER A 540 -1.60 -4.84 -20.89
CA SER A 540 -0.31 -5.46 -21.19
C SER A 540 -0.02 -5.61 -22.69
N PHE A 541 -1.06 -5.79 -23.52
CA PHE A 541 -0.93 -6.12 -24.95
C PHE A 541 -2.03 -5.45 -25.81
N PRO A 542 -2.22 -4.12 -25.76
CA PRO A 542 -3.36 -3.44 -26.37
C PRO A 542 -3.46 -3.66 -27.88
N SER A 543 -2.34 -3.78 -28.59
CA SER A 543 -2.34 -4.04 -30.03
C SER A 543 -3.02 -5.35 -30.42
N LEU A 544 -3.08 -6.36 -29.54
CA LEU A 544 -3.80 -7.60 -29.83
C LEU A 544 -5.31 -7.41 -29.90
N LEU A 545 -5.86 -6.53 -29.05
CA LEU A 545 -7.30 -6.21 -29.09
C LEU A 545 -7.68 -5.34 -30.28
N ARG A 546 -6.70 -4.72 -30.95
CA ARG A 546 -6.91 -4.00 -32.22
C ARG A 546 -6.90 -4.93 -33.44
N LEU A 547 -6.48 -6.19 -33.28
CA LEU A 547 -6.48 -7.15 -34.38
C LEU A 547 -7.89 -7.72 -34.60
N PRO A 548 -8.43 -7.65 -35.82
CA PRO A 548 -9.78 -8.10 -36.12
C PRO A 548 -9.94 -9.60 -35.83
N GLY A 549 -10.91 -9.94 -34.97
CA GLY A 549 -11.26 -11.32 -34.66
C GLY A 549 -10.24 -12.08 -33.79
N PHE A 550 -9.27 -11.40 -33.16
CA PHE A 550 -8.37 -12.06 -32.21
C PHE A 550 -9.12 -12.58 -30.97
N LEU A 551 -9.96 -11.74 -30.36
CA LEU A 551 -10.72 -12.08 -29.16
C LEU A 551 -12.14 -12.54 -29.51
N LEU A 552 -12.50 -13.72 -29.01
CA LEU A 552 -13.79 -14.37 -29.20
C LEU A 552 -14.46 -14.62 -27.85
N ASP A 553 -15.79 -14.70 -27.84
CA ASP A 553 -16.61 -15.07 -26.70
C ASP A 553 -17.47 -16.28 -27.06
N PHE A 554 -17.46 -17.32 -26.23
CA PHE A 554 -18.35 -18.46 -26.42
C PHE A 554 -19.61 -18.28 -25.58
N ARG A 555 -20.77 -18.18 -26.24
CA ARG A 555 -22.08 -18.08 -25.57
C ARG A 555 -22.77 -19.43 -25.46
N SER A 556 -23.04 -19.86 -24.23
CA SER A 556 -23.91 -21.01 -23.94
C SER A 556 -25.36 -20.56 -23.67
N PRO A 557 -26.37 -21.41 -23.97
CA PRO A 557 -27.75 -21.15 -23.54
C PRO A 557 -27.88 -21.11 -22.02
N ILE A 558 -28.74 -20.23 -21.51
CA ILE A 558 -29.02 -20.06 -20.07
C ILE A 558 -30.27 -20.84 -19.65
N VAL A 559 -31.27 -20.94 -20.54
CA VAL A 559 -32.53 -21.66 -20.27
C VAL A 559 -32.86 -22.60 -21.42
N ARG A 560 -33.30 -23.82 -21.08
CA ARG A 560 -33.93 -24.76 -22.02
C ARG A 560 -35.35 -25.04 -21.61
N CYS A 561 -36.29 -24.80 -22.51
CA CYS A 561 -37.67 -25.21 -22.38
C CYS A 561 -37.93 -26.39 -23.32
N SER A 562 -38.35 -27.53 -22.79
CA SER A 562 -38.67 -28.72 -23.57
C SER A 562 -40.13 -29.15 -23.39
N LYS A 563 -40.79 -29.47 -24.49
CA LYS A 563 -42.14 -30.04 -24.51
C LYS A 563 -42.22 -31.11 -25.60
N ARG A 564 -42.26 -32.38 -25.18
CA ARG A 564 -42.18 -33.55 -26.07
C ARG A 564 -40.91 -33.48 -26.94
N ASN A 565 -41.04 -33.24 -28.26
CA ASN A 565 -39.91 -33.12 -29.20
C ASN A 565 -39.52 -31.65 -29.49
N ASP A 566 -40.28 -30.66 -28.99
CA ASP A 566 -39.92 -29.26 -29.17
C ASP A 566 -38.96 -28.83 -28.05
N VAL A 567 -37.81 -28.27 -28.44
CA VAL A 567 -36.76 -27.81 -27.52
C VAL A 567 -36.39 -26.39 -27.91
N LYS A 568 -36.64 -25.45 -27.00
CA LYS A 568 -36.28 -24.03 -27.15
C LYS A 568 -35.14 -23.71 -26.21
N LEU A 569 -34.12 -23.06 -26.76
CA LEU A 569 -32.95 -22.59 -26.04
C LEU A 569 -32.98 -21.07 -26.01
N PHE A 570 -32.79 -20.50 -24.82
CA PHE A 570 -32.73 -19.06 -24.58
C PHE A 570 -31.35 -18.69 -24.11
N TYR A 571 -30.80 -17.59 -24.63
CA TYR A 571 -29.44 -17.13 -24.33
C TYR A 571 -29.44 -15.90 -23.41
N THR A 572 -30.62 -15.37 -23.08
CA THR A 572 -30.80 -14.34 -22.07
C THR A 572 -32.04 -14.66 -21.24
N LEU A 573 -32.06 -14.21 -19.97
CA LEU A 573 -33.26 -14.33 -19.13
C LEU A 573 -34.44 -13.50 -19.68
N ASN A 574 -34.15 -12.37 -20.32
CA ASN A 574 -35.18 -11.52 -20.92
C ASN A 574 -35.93 -12.22 -22.06
N GLU A 575 -35.21 -12.88 -22.99
CA GLU A 575 -35.84 -13.69 -24.05
C GLU A 575 -36.75 -14.78 -23.48
N TYR A 576 -36.30 -15.41 -22.39
CA TYR A 576 -37.08 -16.43 -21.70
C TYR A 576 -38.32 -15.84 -21.01
N GLU A 577 -38.21 -14.72 -20.31
CA GLU A 577 -39.34 -14.07 -19.62
C GLU A 577 -40.39 -13.53 -20.60
N GLU A 578 -39.97 -12.96 -21.73
CA GLU A 578 -40.89 -12.56 -22.81
C GLU A 578 -41.63 -13.75 -23.40
N TRP A 579 -40.89 -14.84 -23.64
CA TRP A 579 -41.49 -16.10 -24.08
C TRP A 579 -42.46 -16.65 -23.03
N LYS A 580 -42.08 -16.67 -21.75
CA LYS A 580 -42.90 -17.15 -20.64
C LYS A 580 -44.20 -16.36 -20.52
N LYS A 581 -44.16 -15.02 -20.61
CA LYS A 581 -45.37 -14.16 -20.63
C LYS A 581 -46.28 -14.46 -21.81
N LYS A 582 -45.72 -14.68 -23.00
CA LYS A 582 -46.49 -14.99 -24.21
C LYS A 582 -47.17 -16.36 -24.15
N TYR A 583 -46.60 -17.31 -23.40
CA TYR A 583 -47.05 -18.69 -23.30
C TYR A 583 -47.55 -19.06 -21.89
N GLU A 584 -47.93 -18.09 -21.06
CA GLU A 584 -48.26 -18.25 -19.63
C GLU A 584 -49.40 -19.27 -19.38
N ASN A 585 -50.31 -19.43 -20.34
CA ASN A 585 -51.43 -20.37 -20.27
C ASN A 585 -51.12 -21.78 -20.84
N ASP A 586 -49.93 -22.00 -21.43
CA ASP A 586 -49.58 -23.28 -22.06
C ASP A 586 -48.85 -24.20 -21.07
N LYS A 587 -49.56 -25.22 -20.56
CA LYS A 587 -49.03 -26.17 -19.57
C LYS A 587 -48.16 -27.26 -20.23
N GLY A 588 -47.29 -27.88 -19.43
CA GLY A 588 -46.50 -29.06 -19.82
C GLY A 588 -45.13 -28.78 -20.44
N TRP A 589 -44.60 -27.57 -20.30
CA TRP A 589 -43.19 -27.27 -20.57
C TRP A 589 -42.32 -27.66 -19.37
N GLU A 590 -41.25 -28.40 -19.63
CA GLU A 590 -40.19 -28.65 -18.66
C GLU A 590 -39.11 -27.59 -18.85
N ILE A 591 -38.87 -26.77 -17.82
CA ILE A 591 -37.90 -25.69 -17.84
C ILE A 591 -36.65 -26.17 -17.10
N LYS A 592 -35.49 -26.05 -17.76
CA LYS A 592 -34.19 -26.35 -17.18
C LYS A 592 -33.28 -25.15 -17.33
N TYR A 593 -32.80 -24.62 -16.21
CA TYR A 593 -31.79 -23.58 -16.17
C TYR A 593 -30.39 -24.18 -16.20
N PHE A 594 -29.50 -23.59 -16.99
CA PHE A 594 -28.09 -23.96 -17.08
C PHE A 594 -27.27 -22.96 -16.28
N LYS A 595 -27.15 -23.19 -14.96
CA LYS A 595 -26.40 -22.30 -14.05
C LYS A 595 -24.89 -22.30 -14.32
N GLY A 596 -24.34 -23.39 -14.87
CA GLY A 596 -22.93 -23.48 -15.27
C GLY A 596 -22.71 -24.50 -16.38
N LEU A 597 -21.59 -24.38 -17.09
CA LEU A 597 -21.26 -25.19 -18.27
C LEU A 597 -21.24 -26.69 -17.96
N GLY A 598 -20.86 -27.07 -16.73
CA GLY A 598 -20.84 -28.47 -16.26
C GLY A 598 -22.21 -29.15 -16.15
N THR A 599 -23.32 -28.39 -16.21
CA THR A 599 -24.69 -28.93 -16.12
C THR A 599 -25.25 -29.45 -17.46
N SER A 600 -24.53 -29.19 -18.56
CA SER A 600 -24.88 -29.64 -19.91
C SER A 600 -24.55 -31.12 -20.11
N LYS A 601 -25.47 -31.88 -20.72
CA LYS A 601 -25.18 -33.28 -21.07
C LYS A 601 -24.17 -33.33 -22.22
N ALA A 602 -23.40 -34.40 -22.31
CA ALA A 602 -22.45 -34.59 -23.42
C ALA A 602 -23.12 -34.48 -24.81
N SER A 603 -24.38 -34.90 -24.95
CA SER A 603 -25.16 -34.71 -26.19
C SER A 603 -25.40 -33.24 -26.53
N ASP A 604 -25.69 -32.42 -25.52
CA ASP A 604 -25.92 -30.99 -25.66
C ASP A 604 -24.62 -30.28 -26.06
N ILE A 605 -23.51 -30.62 -25.39
CA ILE A 605 -22.16 -30.11 -25.70
C ILE A 605 -21.80 -30.43 -27.16
N LYS A 606 -22.02 -31.68 -27.60
CA LYS A 606 -21.77 -32.08 -28.99
C LYS A 606 -22.63 -31.29 -29.98
N SER A 607 -23.88 -31.00 -29.64
CA SER A 607 -24.75 -30.14 -30.47
C SER A 607 -24.21 -28.72 -30.58
N TYR A 608 -23.78 -28.13 -29.45
CA TYR A 608 -23.23 -26.76 -29.42
C TYR A 608 -21.93 -26.66 -30.23
N PHE A 609 -20.97 -27.57 -30.04
CA PHE A 609 -19.72 -27.59 -30.80
C PHE A 609 -19.91 -28.01 -32.26
N GLY A 610 -20.90 -28.86 -32.57
CA GLY A 610 -21.29 -29.16 -33.96
C GLY A 610 -21.79 -27.91 -34.70
N LYS A 611 -22.32 -26.92 -33.98
CA LYS A 611 -22.74 -25.61 -34.48
C LYS A 611 -21.91 -24.47 -33.90
N ILE A 612 -20.62 -24.71 -33.65
CA ILE A 612 -19.73 -23.78 -32.92
C ILE A 612 -19.77 -22.34 -33.46
N LYS A 613 -19.93 -22.16 -34.77
CA LYS A 613 -20.03 -20.83 -35.40
C LYS A 613 -21.18 -19.97 -34.86
N ASN A 614 -22.28 -20.59 -34.43
CA ASN A 614 -23.44 -19.88 -33.87
C ASN A 614 -23.19 -19.44 -32.41
N HIS A 615 -22.25 -20.09 -31.73
CA HIS A 615 -21.91 -19.85 -30.33
C HIS A 615 -20.72 -18.90 -30.16
N LEU A 616 -19.88 -18.76 -31.18
CA LEU A 616 -18.73 -17.85 -31.17
C LEU A 616 -19.14 -16.44 -31.59
N LYS A 617 -19.03 -15.50 -30.66
CA LYS A 617 -19.18 -14.07 -30.89
C LYS A 617 -17.80 -13.41 -30.94
N ARG A 618 -17.68 -12.31 -31.69
CA ARG A 618 -16.43 -11.55 -31.84
C ARG A 618 -16.50 -10.28 -31.03
N PHE A 619 -15.42 -9.90 -30.36
CA PHE A 619 -15.29 -8.52 -29.89
C PHE A 619 -14.87 -7.62 -31.06
N ARG A 620 -15.42 -6.41 -31.09
CA ARG A 620 -14.97 -5.34 -31.98
C ARG A 620 -13.53 -4.95 -31.62
N GLU A 621 -12.80 -4.40 -32.59
CA GLU A 621 -11.46 -3.85 -32.36
C GLU A 621 -11.48 -2.74 -31.31
N LEU A 622 -10.46 -2.75 -30.44
CA LEU A 622 -10.29 -1.78 -29.36
C LEU A 622 -10.20 -0.34 -29.88
N THR A 623 -11.07 0.53 -29.37
CA THR A 623 -11.02 1.98 -29.56
C THR A 623 -10.40 2.70 -28.35
N GLU A 624 -10.11 4.00 -28.49
CA GLU A 624 -9.64 4.82 -27.36
C GLU A 624 -10.73 4.94 -26.27
N ASP A 625 -12.00 5.11 -26.67
CA ASP A 625 -13.13 5.16 -25.74
C ASP A 625 -13.30 3.87 -24.93
N ASP A 626 -13.08 2.71 -25.56
CA ASP A 626 -13.09 1.41 -24.87
C ASP A 626 -11.97 1.32 -23.82
N SER A 627 -10.80 1.88 -24.12
CA SER A 627 -9.63 1.88 -23.23
C SER A 627 -9.88 2.75 -22.01
N GLU A 628 -10.51 3.92 -22.21
CA GLU A 628 -10.95 4.82 -21.14
C GLU A 628 -12.03 4.18 -20.25
N LYS A 629 -12.98 3.45 -20.84
CA LYS A 629 -14.00 2.70 -20.09
C LYS A 629 -13.41 1.55 -19.25
N LEU A 630 -12.46 0.79 -19.81
CA LEU A 630 -11.74 -0.25 -19.06
C LEU A 630 -10.94 0.37 -17.90
N ASP A 631 -10.29 1.51 -18.13
CA ASP A 631 -9.61 2.24 -17.06
C ASP A 631 -10.58 2.68 -15.96
N MET A 632 -11.72 3.28 -16.31
CA MET A 632 -12.75 3.69 -15.36
C MET A 632 -13.18 2.52 -14.43
N VAL A 633 -13.41 1.34 -15.01
CA VAL A 633 -13.90 0.18 -14.24
C VAL A 633 -12.79 -0.47 -13.39
N PHE A 634 -11.59 -0.66 -13.93
CA PHE A 634 -10.57 -1.46 -13.27
C PHE A 634 -9.52 -0.65 -12.49
N SER A 635 -9.44 0.68 -12.68
CA SER A 635 -8.52 1.55 -11.93
C SER A 635 -9.04 1.84 -10.53
N LYS A 636 -8.27 1.47 -9.50
CA LYS A 636 -8.60 1.76 -8.09
C LYS A 636 -8.76 3.26 -7.82
N LYS A 637 -8.12 4.12 -8.62
CA LYS A 637 -8.14 5.59 -8.47
C LYS A 637 -9.48 6.21 -8.89
N ARG A 638 -10.29 5.52 -9.70
CA ARG A 638 -11.52 6.03 -10.31
C ARG A 638 -12.80 5.56 -9.62
N ALA A 639 -12.73 5.43 -8.29
CA ALA A 639 -13.87 5.00 -7.50
C ALA A 639 -15.08 5.95 -7.62
N LEU A 640 -14.84 7.26 -7.74
CA LEU A 640 -15.92 8.25 -7.90
C LEU A 640 -16.64 8.08 -9.25
N ASP A 641 -15.90 7.90 -10.33
CA ASP A 641 -16.45 7.70 -11.67
C ASP A 641 -17.30 6.43 -11.74
N ARG A 642 -16.83 5.34 -11.12
CA ARG A 642 -17.63 4.11 -10.99
C ARG A 642 -18.93 4.31 -10.24
N LYS A 643 -18.95 5.13 -9.19
CA LYS A 643 -20.19 5.44 -8.47
C LYS A 643 -21.18 6.18 -9.37
N THR A 644 -20.69 7.11 -10.19
CA THR A 644 -21.54 7.83 -11.16
C THR A 644 -22.07 6.86 -12.23
N TRP A 645 -21.22 5.98 -12.76
CA TRP A 645 -21.60 4.93 -13.71
C TRP A 645 -22.65 3.97 -13.13
N LEU A 646 -22.50 3.54 -11.88
CA LEU A 646 -23.50 2.65 -11.26
C LEU A 646 -24.85 3.34 -11.01
N LYS A 647 -24.89 4.68 -10.91
CA LYS A 647 -26.15 5.43 -10.79
C LYS A 647 -26.94 5.48 -12.10
N SER A 648 -26.30 5.33 -13.25
CA SER A 648 -27.00 5.26 -14.54
C SER A 648 -27.59 3.87 -14.82
N TYR A 649 -27.38 2.89 -13.94
CA TYR A 649 -27.94 1.56 -14.10
C TYR A 649 -29.47 1.59 -14.06
N SER A 650 -30.10 1.14 -15.16
CA SER A 650 -31.54 0.94 -15.28
C SER A 650 -31.83 -0.49 -15.74
N LYS A 651 -32.70 -1.20 -15.02
CA LYS A 651 -33.17 -2.54 -15.43
C LYS A 651 -33.93 -2.52 -16.77
N HIS A 652 -34.39 -1.35 -17.24
CA HIS A 652 -35.23 -1.22 -18.43
C HIS A 652 -34.47 -0.96 -19.74
N ASP A 653 -33.21 -0.50 -19.70
CA ASP A 653 -32.40 -0.20 -20.90
C ASP A 653 -31.82 -1.44 -21.59
N GLN A 654 -32.09 -2.63 -21.04
CA GLN A 654 -31.60 -3.91 -21.57
C GLN A 654 -32.42 -4.47 -22.76
N ARG A 655 -33.31 -3.66 -23.36
CA ARG A 655 -34.34 -4.09 -24.33
C ARG A 655 -33.87 -4.25 -25.78
N GLU A 656 -32.65 -3.82 -26.15
CA GLU A 656 -32.22 -3.86 -27.55
C GLU A 656 -31.26 -5.02 -27.87
N SER A 657 -31.81 -6.00 -28.61
CA SER A 657 -31.19 -6.93 -29.58
C SER A 657 -29.71 -7.26 -29.38
N ARG A 658 -29.42 -8.28 -28.57
CA ARG A 658 -28.08 -8.88 -28.41
C ARG A 658 -27.76 -9.97 -29.46
N LEU A 659 -28.43 -9.92 -30.61
CA LEU A 659 -28.31 -10.91 -31.69
C LEU A 659 -27.07 -10.69 -32.59
N ASP A 660 -26.42 -9.53 -32.51
CA ASP A 660 -25.27 -9.22 -33.35
C ASP A 660 -24.10 -10.18 -33.10
N ASP A 661 -23.37 -10.50 -34.17
CA ASP A 661 -22.18 -11.36 -34.13
C ASP A 661 -20.94 -10.63 -33.56
N ILE A 662 -21.05 -9.31 -33.38
CA ILE A 662 -19.97 -8.42 -32.93
C ILE A 662 -20.42 -7.67 -31.67
N VAL A 663 -19.59 -7.70 -30.63
CA VAL A 663 -19.82 -7.05 -29.33
C VAL A 663 -18.76 -5.96 -29.12
N SER A 664 -19.18 -4.72 -28.84
CA SER A 664 -18.23 -3.67 -28.45
C SER A 664 -17.83 -3.82 -26.97
N ILE A 665 -16.61 -3.41 -26.61
CA ILE A 665 -16.14 -3.47 -25.23
C ILE A 665 -16.96 -2.50 -24.37
N GLN A 666 -17.28 -1.32 -24.89
CA GLN A 666 -18.19 -0.38 -24.26
C GLN A 666 -19.57 -0.98 -23.94
N ASP A 667 -20.23 -1.63 -24.90
CA ASP A 667 -21.54 -2.27 -24.67
C ASP A 667 -21.43 -3.36 -23.61
N PHE A 668 -20.38 -4.19 -23.66
CA PHE A 668 -20.13 -5.20 -22.64
C PHE A 668 -19.99 -4.57 -21.24
N ILE A 669 -19.26 -3.45 -21.12
CA ILE A 669 -19.11 -2.75 -19.85
C ILE A 669 -20.46 -2.21 -19.38
N ASP A 670 -21.13 -1.39 -20.21
CA ASP A 670 -22.31 -0.62 -19.82
C ASP A 670 -23.60 -1.47 -19.74
N LYS A 671 -23.63 -2.67 -20.32
CA LYS A 671 -24.83 -3.55 -20.33
C LYS A 671 -24.66 -4.85 -19.54
N ASP A 672 -23.46 -5.42 -19.46
CA ASP A 672 -23.22 -6.71 -18.78
C ASP A 672 -22.41 -6.52 -17.47
N LEU A 673 -21.24 -5.87 -17.54
CA LEU A 673 -20.36 -5.72 -16.38
C LEU A 673 -20.98 -4.85 -15.28
N ILE A 674 -21.82 -3.87 -15.66
CA ILE A 674 -22.56 -3.04 -14.70
C ILE A 674 -23.49 -3.88 -13.82
N GLU A 675 -24.09 -4.95 -14.36
CA GLU A 675 -24.99 -5.83 -13.63
C GLU A 675 -24.22 -6.64 -12.60
N PHE A 676 -23.06 -7.19 -13.00
CA PHE A 676 -22.13 -7.79 -12.05
C PHE A 676 -21.74 -6.80 -10.95
N SER A 677 -21.37 -5.57 -11.29
CA SER A 677 -20.96 -4.57 -10.29
C SER A 677 -22.09 -4.20 -9.32
N MET A 678 -23.33 -4.14 -9.78
CA MET A 678 -24.49 -3.94 -8.92
C MET A 678 -24.76 -5.14 -8.02
N TYR A 679 -24.70 -6.35 -8.56
CA TYR A 679 -24.83 -7.58 -7.78
C TYR A 679 -23.71 -7.75 -6.75
N ASP A 680 -22.48 -7.38 -7.11
CA ASP A 680 -21.32 -7.38 -6.24
C ASP A 680 -21.51 -6.43 -5.06
N ASN A 681 -22.13 -5.27 -5.28
CA ASN A 681 -22.55 -4.39 -4.19
C ASN A 681 -23.62 -5.05 -3.31
N ILE A 682 -24.66 -5.66 -3.88
CA ILE A 682 -25.74 -6.34 -3.15
C ILE A 682 -25.23 -7.46 -2.25
N ARG A 683 -24.29 -8.29 -2.74
CA ARG A 683 -23.71 -9.39 -1.95
C ARG A 683 -22.71 -8.93 -0.89
N SER A 684 -22.11 -7.75 -1.06
CA SER A 684 -21.00 -7.28 -0.22
C SER A 684 -21.41 -6.28 0.85
N ILE A 685 -22.46 -5.48 0.61
CA ILE A 685 -22.93 -4.41 1.49
C ILE A 685 -24.28 -4.83 2.09
N PRO A 686 -24.47 -4.77 3.42
CA PRO A 686 -25.71 -5.17 4.06
C PRO A 686 -26.81 -4.10 3.94
N CYS A 687 -28.03 -4.49 4.29
CA CYS A 687 -29.16 -3.58 4.42
C CYS A 687 -29.16 -2.92 5.81
N VAL A 688 -29.60 -1.66 5.89
CA VAL A 688 -29.74 -0.91 7.14
C VAL A 688 -30.75 -1.56 8.10
N VAL A 689 -31.73 -2.30 7.56
CA VAL A 689 -32.84 -2.87 8.33
C VAL A 689 -32.39 -4.11 9.11
N ASP A 690 -31.92 -5.17 8.44
CA ASP A 690 -31.49 -6.40 9.09
C ASP A 690 -29.98 -6.46 9.34
N GLY A 691 -29.17 -5.59 8.75
CA GLY A 691 -27.71 -5.68 8.82
C GLY A 691 -27.11 -6.92 8.16
N LEU A 692 -27.89 -7.66 7.36
CA LEU A 692 -27.46 -8.92 6.76
C LEU A 692 -27.18 -8.76 5.27
N LYS A 693 -26.26 -9.58 4.77
CA LYS A 693 -26.01 -9.82 3.35
C LYS A 693 -26.90 -10.98 2.86
N PRO A 694 -27.18 -11.11 1.55
CA PRO A 694 -28.05 -12.16 1.02
C PRO A 694 -27.69 -13.58 1.48
N GLY A 695 -26.40 -13.94 1.50
CA GLY A 695 -25.95 -15.25 2.00
C GLY A 695 -26.34 -15.51 3.46
N GLN A 696 -26.21 -14.50 4.32
CA GLN A 696 -26.61 -14.58 5.73
C GLN A 696 -28.14 -14.69 5.88
N ARG A 697 -28.92 -14.00 5.03
CA ARG A 697 -30.39 -14.12 5.01
C ARG A 697 -30.85 -15.50 4.57
N LYS A 698 -30.23 -16.09 3.55
CA LYS A 698 -30.51 -17.47 3.09
C LYS A 698 -30.26 -18.51 4.19
N ILE A 699 -29.17 -18.35 4.93
CA ILE A 699 -28.86 -19.18 6.11
C ILE A 699 -29.95 -19.03 7.18
N LEU A 700 -30.31 -17.80 7.54
CA LEU A 700 -31.32 -17.53 8.57
C LEU A 700 -32.71 -18.02 8.16
N PHE A 701 -33.10 -17.82 6.90
CA PHE A 701 -34.34 -18.32 6.33
C PHE A 701 -34.47 -19.84 6.44
N THR A 702 -33.41 -20.56 6.09
CA THR A 702 -33.40 -22.02 6.17
C THR A 702 -33.55 -22.46 7.63
N ALA A 703 -32.78 -21.87 8.57
CA ALA A 703 -32.87 -22.18 10.00
C ALA A 703 -34.27 -21.91 10.57
N PHE A 704 -34.94 -20.83 10.12
CA PHE A 704 -36.29 -20.49 10.54
C PHE A 704 -37.33 -21.44 9.97
N LYS A 705 -37.20 -21.81 8.69
CA LYS A 705 -38.10 -22.72 7.98
C LYS A 705 -38.03 -24.16 8.52
N THR A 706 -36.85 -24.61 8.92
CA THR A 706 -36.65 -25.96 9.49
C THR A 706 -36.83 -26.01 11.01
N ASN A 707 -37.05 -24.87 11.66
CA ASN A 707 -37.07 -24.71 13.11
C ASN A 707 -35.87 -25.41 13.78
N MET A 708 -34.68 -24.96 13.39
CA MET A 708 -33.39 -25.56 13.75
C MET A 708 -33.04 -25.40 15.24
N GLU A 709 -33.67 -26.22 16.08
CA GLU A 709 -33.45 -26.27 17.53
C GLU A 709 -32.37 -27.28 17.95
N LYS A 710 -32.11 -28.28 17.11
CA LYS A 710 -31.11 -29.33 17.35
C LYS A 710 -29.80 -29.03 16.63
N ASP A 711 -28.72 -29.53 17.19
CA ASP A 711 -27.39 -29.40 16.62
C ASP A 711 -27.30 -30.16 15.29
N ILE A 712 -26.79 -29.49 14.26
CA ILE A 712 -26.54 -30.04 12.92
C ILE A 712 -25.11 -29.67 12.49
N LYS A 713 -24.45 -30.56 11.74
CA LYS A 713 -23.11 -30.27 11.21
C LYS A 713 -23.17 -29.10 10.26
N VAL A 714 -22.19 -28.19 10.33
CA VAL A 714 -22.13 -27.02 9.43
C VAL A 714 -22.16 -27.43 7.95
N ALA A 715 -21.44 -28.49 7.57
CA ALA A 715 -21.47 -29.01 6.20
C ALA A 715 -22.85 -29.51 5.76
N GLN A 716 -23.62 -30.14 6.66
CA GLN A 716 -24.97 -30.63 6.36
C GLN A 716 -25.95 -29.45 6.24
N PHE A 717 -25.85 -28.51 7.17
CA PHE A 717 -26.71 -27.32 7.16
C PHE A 717 -26.44 -26.46 5.93
N SER A 718 -25.17 -26.28 5.52
CA SER A 718 -24.81 -25.59 4.27
C SER A 718 -25.47 -26.22 3.04
N ALA A 719 -25.46 -27.56 2.94
CA ALA A 719 -26.12 -28.26 1.83
C ALA A 719 -27.65 -28.08 1.86
N GLU A 720 -28.26 -28.05 3.05
CA GLU A 720 -29.69 -27.79 3.22
C GLU A 720 -30.07 -26.36 2.81
N VAL A 721 -29.26 -25.36 3.21
CA VAL A 721 -29.40 -23.96 2.77
C VAL A 721 -29.33 -23.87 1.26
N SER A 722 -28.31 -24.50 0.65
CA SER A 722 -28.14 -24.48 -0.80
C SER A 722 -29.34 -25.07 -1.53
N LYS A 723 -29.92 -26.15 -1.00
CA LYS A 723 -31.11 -26.82 -1.56
C LYS A 723 -32.37 -25.96 -1.42
N MET A 724 -32.59 -25.32 -0.28
CA MET A 724 -33.85 -24.59 -0.01
C MET A 724 -33.89 -23.18 -0.60
N THR A 725 -32.73 -22.57 -0.83
CA THR A 725 -32.61 -21.17 -1.25
C THR A 725 -32.02 -20.98 -2.64
N GLU A 726 -31.87 -22.08 -3.39
CA GLU A 726 -31.31 -22.07 -4.74
C GLU A 726 -29.92 -21.40 -4.82
N TYR A 727 -29.13 -21.49 -3.75
CA TYR A 727 -27.85 -20.77 -3.64
C TYR A 727 -26.91 -21.09 -4.81
N CYS A 728 -26.57 -20.07 -5.59
CA CYS A 728 -25.82 -20.23 -6.84
C CYS A 728 -24.30 -20.26 -6.68
N HIS A 729 -23.76 -20.02 -5.47
CA HIS A 729 -22.30 -20.02 -5.24
C HIS A 729 -21.85 -21.32 -4.56
N GLY A 730 -20.53 -21.52 -4.44
CA GLY A 730 -19.97 -22.70 -3.80
C GLY A 730 -20.35 -22.84 -2.32
N GLU A 731 -20.68 -24.06 -1.90
CA GLU A 731 -21.06 -24.40 -0.50
C GLU A 731 -19.98 -24.02 0.53
N GLN A 732 -18.71 -23.96 0.12
CA GLN A 732 -17.62 -23.52 1.01
C GLN A 732 -17.87 -22.08 1.51
N SER A 733 -18.34 -21.18 0.65
CA SER A 733 -18.66 -19.81 1.04
C SER A 733 -19.81 -19.76 2.05
N LEU A 734 -20.79 -20.66 1.94
CA LEU A 734 -21.87 -20.79 2.92
C LEU A 734 -21.34 -21.31 4.25
N CYS A 735 -20.49 -22.35 4.23
CA CYS A 735 -19.87 -22.89 5.44
C CYS A 735 -19.09 -21.80 6.20
N GLU A 736 -18.27 -21.01 5.50
CA GLU A 736 -17.52 -19.90 6.09
C GLU A 736 -18.45 -18.81 6.63
N THR A 737 -19.57 -18.52 5.93
CA THR A 737 -20.59 -17.57 6.40
C THR A 737 -21.29 -18.07 7.67
N ILE A 738 -21.66 -19.36 7.74
CA ILE A 738 -22.27 -19.98 8.93
C ILE A 738 -21.30 -19.90 10.12
N ILE A 739 -20.03 -20.26 9.91
CA ILE A 739 -18.99 -20.17 10.94
C ILE A 739 -18.89 -18.73 11.44
N GLY A 740 -18.80 -17.75 10.54
CA GLY A 740 -18.72 -16.34 10.89
C GLY A 740 -19.94 -15.83 11.67
N MET A 741 -21.15 -16.34 11.39
CA MET A 741 -22.37 -15.98 12.13
C MET A 741 -22.46 -16.62 13.54
N ALA A 742 -21.68 -17.67 13.79
CA ALA A 742 -21.63 -18.41 15.06
C ALA A 742 -20.46 -17.98 15.97
N GLN A 743 -19.42 -17.34 15.42
CA GLN A 743 -18.26 -16.87 16.19
C GLN A 743 -18.63 -15.87 17.29
N ASP A 744 -18.07 -16.06 18.48
CA ASP A 744 -18.39 -15.31 19.70
C ASP A 744 -17.16 -14.82 20.48
N TYR A 745 -15.94 -14.96 19.95
CA TYR A 745 -14.73 -14.43 20.56
C TYR A 745 -14.63 -12.90 20.44
N VAL A 746 -13.84 -12.26 21.31
CA VAL A 746 -13.67 -10.80 21.35
C VAL A 746 -13.21 -10.24 19.99
N GLY A 747 -13.99 -9.31 19.44
CA GLY A 747 -13.74 -8.71 18.12
C GLY A 747 -14.47 -9.37 16.94
N SER A 748 -15.32 -10.38 17.20
CA SER A 748 -16.26 -10.97 16.23
C SER A 748 -17.68 -10.38 16.40
N ASN A 749 -18.70 -11.20 16.70
CA ASN A 749 -20.09 -10.76 16.87
C ASN A 749 -20.38 -10.36 18.32
N ASN A 750 -21.11 -9.26 18.53
CA ASN A 750 -21.65 -8.92 19.85
C ASN A 750 -22.81 -9.85 20.23
N ILE A 751 -23.64 -10.22 19.25
CA ILE A 751 -24.67 -11.25 19.37
C ILE A 751 -24.51 -12.24 18.21
N ALA A 752 -23.99 -13.42 18.48
CA ALA A 752 -23.97 -14.53 17.54
C ALA A 752 -25.40 -15.05 17.32
N LEU A 753 -25.84 -15.15 16.06
CA LEU A 753 -27.18 -15.64 15.71
C LEU A 753 -27.27 -17.18 15.75
N PHE A 754 -26.11 -17.82 15.75
CA PHE A 754 -25.94 -19.27 15.82
C PHE A 754 -25.02 -19.62 16.97
N SER A 755 -25.23 -20.78 17.59
CA SER A 755 -24.37 -21.28 18.67
C SER A 755 -23.15 -22.02 18.10
N PRO A 756 -21.93 -21.72 18.56
CA PRO A 756 -20.73 -22.43 18.13
C PRO A 756 -20.55 -23.74 18.93
N GLU A 757 -20.99 -24.88 18.38
CA GLU A 757 -20.82 -26.19 19.01
C GLU A 757 -19.57 -26.90 18.44
N GLY A 758 -18.43 -26.68 19.10
CA GLY A 758 -17.11 -27.16 18.69
C GLY A 758 -16.13 -26.02 18.40
N ALA A 759 -15.05 -26.30 17.67
CA ALA A 759 -14.00 -25.31 17.39
C ALA A 759 -14.36 -24.39 16.21
N PHE A 760 -15.12 -23.32 16.47
CA PHE A 760 -15.50 -22.28 15.48
C PHE A 760 -14.42 -21.21 15.24
N GLY A 761 -13.20 -21.50 15.69
CA GLY A 761 -12.05 -20.61 15.66
C GLY A 761 -11.98 -19.75 16.91
N THR A 762 -10.79 -19.22 17.17
CA THR A 762 -10.47 -18.54 18.42
C THR A 762 -9.92 -17.14 18.16
N ARG A 763 -9.70 -16.42 19.26
CA ARG A 763 -9.04 -15.12 19.22
C ARG A 763 -7.59 -15.20 18.74
N LEU A 764 -6.96 -16.37 18.81
CA LEU A 764 -5.54 -16.57 18.48
C LEU A 764 -5.23 -16.20 17.02
N GLN A 765 -6.12 -16.59 16.09
CA GLN A 765 -5.98 -16.35 14.65
C GLN A 765 -7.15 -15.57 14.04
N GLY A 766 -8.04 -15.02 14.88
CA GLY A 766 -9.23 -14.31 14.43
C GLY A 766 -10.17 -15.22 13.64
N GLY A 767 -10.41 -16.43 14.15
CA GLY A 767 -11.37 -17.38 13.57
C GLY A 767 -10.85 -18.26 12.45
N LYS A 768 -9.63 -18.03 11.94
CA LYS A 768 -9.02 -18.82 10.85
C LYS A 768 -8.64 -20.25 11.26
N ASP A 769 -8.53 -20.47 12.55
CA ASP A 769 -8.28 -21.75 13.20
C ASP A 769 -9.57 -22.55 13.45
N ALA A 770 -10.69 -22.13 12.85
CA ALA A 770 -11.93 -22.92 12.85
C ALA A 770 -11.68 -24.31 12.25
N ALA A 771 -12.20 -25.33 12.91
CA ALA A 771 -12.15 -26.70 12.41
C ALA A 771 -13.00 -26.85 11.14
N SER A 772 -12.69 -27.88 10.35
CA SER A 772 -13.44 -28.15 9.12
C SER A 772 -14.95 -28.24 9.39
N PRO A 773 -15.82 -27.70 8.51
CA PRO A 773 -17.28 -27.77 8.62
C PRO A 773 -17.87 -29.17 8.81
N ARG A 774 -17.09 -30.23 8.54
CA ARG A 774 -17.46 -31.64 8.72
C ARG A 774 -17.43 -32.09 10.19
N TYR A 775 -16.71 -31.38 11.06
CA TYR A 775 -16.49 -31.75 12.47
C TYR A 775 -17.26 -30.89 13.46
N ILE A 776 -17.66 -29.68 13.06
CA ILE A 776 -18.31 -28.71 13.93
C ILE A 776 -19.82 -28.67 13.70
N TYR A 777 -20.56 -28.39 14.77
CA TYR A 777 -22.02 -28.35 14.78
C TYR A 777 -22.51 -26.96 15.13
N THR A 778 -23.72 -26.65 14.72
CA THR A 778 -24.35 -25.40 15.10
C THR A 778 -25.86 -25.60 15.25
N LYS A 779 -26.49 -24.68 15.96
CA LYS A 779 -27.93 -24.55 16.11
C LYS A 779 -28.30 -23.07 16.17
N LEU A 780 -29.58 -22.78 15.98
CA LEU A 780 -30.06 -21.42 16.14
C LEU A 780 -29.88 -20.98 17.59
N ALA A 781 -29.25 -19.83 17.83
CA ALA A 781 -29.09 -19.33 19.19
C ALA A 781 -30.45 -18.94 19.79
N ASN A 782 -30.67 -19.21 21.07
CA ASN A 782 -31.96 -18.94 21.74
C ASN A 782 -32.40 -17.48 21.61
N ILE A 783 -31.45 -16.53 21.62
CA ILE A 783 -31.73 -15.10 21.49
C ILE A 783 -32.22 -14.72 20.08
N THR A 784 -31.94 -15.52 19.07
CA THR A 784 -32.23 -15.18 17.68
C THR A 784 -33.74 -15.08 17.42
N ARG A 785 -34.58 -15.94 18.01
CA ARG A 785 -36.05 -15.79 17.89
C ARG A 785 -36.64 -14.68 18.76
N THR A 786 -35.92 -14.22 19.77
CA THR A 786 -36.26 -12.96 20.47
C THR A 786 -35.97 -11.77 19.57
N LEU A 787 -34.85 -11.79 18.85
CA LEU A 787 -34.47 -10.71 17.93
C LEU A 787 -35.33 -10.67 16.65
N PHE A 788 -35.75 -11.84 16.17
CA PHE A 788 -36.56 -12.04 14.96
C PHE A 788 -37.88 -12.76 15.34
N PRO A 789 -38.92 -12.01 15.74
CA PRO A 789 -40.17 -12.59 16.22
C PRO A 789 -40.89 -13.44 15.16
N ARG A 790 -41.34 -14.64 15.54
CA ARG A 790 -42.06 -15.58 14.64
C ARG A 790 -43.34 -15.00 14.01
N SER A 791 -43.98 -14.05 14.70
CA SER A 791 -45.18 -13.37 14.18
C SER A 791 -44.90 -12.46 12.99
N ASP A 792 -43.63 -12.09 12.78
CA ASP A 792 -43.25 -11.25 11.64
C ASP A 792 -43.07 -12.09 10.38
N ASP A 793 -42.80 -13.40 10.51
CA ASP A 793 -42.50 -14.31 9.40
C ASP A 793 -43.57 -14.28 8.29
N ALA A 794 -44.85 -14.00 8.60
CA ALA A 794 -45.94 -13.98 7.63
C ALA A 794 -46.11 -12.63 6.89
N ILE A 795 -45.55 -11.53 7.41
CA ILE A 795 -45.72 -10.17 6.87
C ILE A 795 -44.50 -9.68 6.07
N LEU A 796 -43.47 -10.52 5.95
CA LEU A 796 -42.25 -10.21 5.19
C LEU A 796 -42.45 -10.43 3.69
N ASP A 797 -41.77 -9.60 2.89
CA ASP A 797 -41.79 -9.70 1.44
C ASP A 797 -40.76 -10.75 0.97
N TYR A 798 -41.24 -11.98 0.75
CA TYR A 798 -40.41 -13.10 0.26
C TYR A 798 -40.07 -12.98 -1.23
N LEU A 799 -38.81 -13.25 -1.56
CA LEU A 799 -38.36 -13.34 -2.94
C LEU A 799 -38.80 -14.68 -3.55
N ASN A 800 -38.93 -14.71 -4.87
CA ASN A 800 -39.26 -15.91 -5.63
C ASN A 800 -38.18 -16.14 -6.70
N GLU A 801 -37.52 -17.29 -6.64
CA GLU A 801 -36.56 -17.76 -7.63
C GLU A 801 -37.07 -19.10 -8.17
N ASP A 802 -37.28 -19.18 -9.49
CA ASP A 802 -37.72 -20.39 -10.20
C ASP A 802 -39.01 -21.04 -9.67
N GLY A 803 -39.92 -20.23 -9.12
CA GLY A 803 -41.18 -20.69 -8.54
C GLY A 803 -41.07 -21.12 -7.08
N PHE A 804 -39.87 -21.11 -6.50
CA PHE A 804 -39.63 -21.37 -5.09
C PHE A 804 -39.61 -20.07 -4.29
N VAL A 805 -40.35 -20.08 -3.18
CA VAL A 805 -40.25 -19.03 -2.17
C VAL A 805 -38.94 -19.20 -1.41
N ILE A 806 -38.05 -18.22 -1.57
CA ILE A 806 -36.72 -18.17 -0.97
C ILE A 806 -36.72 -17.15 0.18
N GLU A 807 -35.57 -16.57 0.55
CA GLU A 807 -35.46 -15.61 1.64
C GLU A 807 -36.26 -14.31 1.40
N PRO A 808 -36.62 -13.57 2.46
CA PRO A 808 -37.20 -12.25 2.31
C PRO A 808 -36.18 -11.22 1.81
N LYS A 809 -36.68 -10.13 1.20
CA LYS A 809 -35.86 -8.99 0.76
C LYS A 809 -34.91 -8.54 1.88
N TYR A 810 -35.46 -8.43 3.08
CA TYR A 810 -34.73 -8.30 4.34
C TYR A 810 -35.63 -8.80 5.49
N TYR A 811 -35.02 -9.16 6.60
CA TYR A 811 -35.75 -9.33 7.86
C TYR A 811 -35.96 -7.98 8.55
N VAL A 812 -36.89 -7.92 9.51
CA VAL A 812 -37.11 -6.72 10.32
C VAL A 812 -36.94 -7.08 11.80
N PRO A 813 -35.69 -7.23 12.29
CA PRO A 813 -35.45 -7.56 13.69
C PRO A 813 -35.97 -6.46 14.64
N ILE A 814 -35.96 -6.73 15.95
CA ILE A 814 -36.30 -5.72 16.97
C ILE A 814 -35.16 -4.72 17.22
N LEU A 815 -33.93 -5.04 16.83
CA LEU A 815 -32.76 -4.13 16.90
C LEU A 815 -32.05 -4.07 15.54
N PRO A 816 -31.44 -2.92 15.17
CA PRO A 816 -30.67 -2.79 13.94
C PRO A 816 -29.37 -3.59 14.07
N MET A 817 -29.36 -4.82 13.56
CA MET A 817 -28.22 -5.74 13.74
C MET A 817 -26.93 -5.24 13.10
N VAL A 818 -27.02 -4.32 12.12
CA VAL A 818 -25.86 -3.65 11.51
C VAL A 818 -25.05 -2.84 12.52
N LEU A 819 -25.70 -2.27 13.54
CA LEU A 819 -25.04 -1.57 14.64
C LEU A 819 -24.61 -2.55 15.72
N VAL A 820 -25.38 -3.61 15.96
CA VAL A 820 -25.05 -4.63 16.97
C VAL A 820 -23.76 -5.37 16.62
N ASN A 821 -23.69 -5.97 15.43
CA ASN A 821 -22.57 -6.81 15.01
C ASN A 821 -21.58 -6.09 14.09
N GLY A 822 -21.85 -4.83 13.73
CA GLY A 822 -21.06 -4.11 12.75
C GLY A 822 -21.22 -4.69 11.34
N ALA A 823 -20.50 -4.10 10.39
CA ALA A 823 -20.43 -4.58 9.02
C ALA A 823 -19.17 -4.08 8.33
N GLU A 824 -18.44 -4.98 7.69
CA GLU A 824 -17.38 -4.64 6.75
C GLU A 824 -17.67 -5.30 5.39
N GLY A 825 -17.46 -4.56 4.31
CA GLY A 825 -17.73 -5.02 2.96
C GLY A 825 -17.15 -4.11 1.90
N ILE A 826 -16.62 -4.71 0.83
CA ILE A 826 -16.09 -3.99 -0.33
C ILE A 826 -16.83 -4.52 -1.55
N GLY A 827 -17.56 -3.63 -2.22
CA GLY A 827 -18.20 -3.90 -3.51
C GLY A 827 -17.60 -3.04 -4.61
N SER A 828 -18.15 -3.16 -5.81
CA SER A 828 -17.74 -2.38 -6.96
C SER A 828 -17.98 -0.87 -6.76
N GLY A 829 -16.90 -0.12 -6.51
CA GLY A 829 -16.93 1.33 -6.33
C GLY A 829 -17.37 1.81 -4.93
N TYR A 830 -17.88 0.91 -4.09
CA TYR A 830 -18.35 1.20 -2.74
C TYR A 830 -17.66 0.32 -1.69
N SER A 831 -17.56 0.83 -0.47
CA SER A 831 -17.16 0.04 0.69
C SER A 831 -17.93 0.53 1.90
N THR A 832 -18.10 -0.35 2.88
CA THR A 832 -18.78 -0.04 4.12
C THR A 832 -17.93 -0.48 5.30
N THR A 833 -17.94 0.35 6.34
CA THR A 833 -17.35 0.04 7.65
C THR A 833 -18.28 0.61 8.71
N VAL A 834 -19.01 -0.28 9.36
CA VAL A 834 -19.87 -0.01 10.51
C VAL A 834 -19.26 -0.74 11.70
N LEU A 835 -18.99 -0.02 12.79
CA LEU A 835 -18.43 -0.60 14.00
C LEU A 835 -19.52 -1.29 14.81
N ASN A 836 -19.12 -2.16 15.73
CA ASN A 836 -20.02 -2.79 16.68
C ASN A 836 -20.37 -1.80 17.80
N TYR A 837 -21.60 -1.86 18.28
CA TYR A 837 -22.15 -1.04 19.37
C TYR A 837 -22.87 -1.93 20.39
N ASN A 838 -23.05 -1.40 21.60
CA ASN A 838 -23.67 -2.14 22.69
C ASN A 838 -25.18 -2.36 22.43
N PRO A 839 -25.65 -3.63 22.33
CA PRO A 839 -27.07 -3.92 22.10
C PRO A 839 -28.00 -3.31 23.15
N HIS A 840 -27.54 -3.22 24.40
CA HIS A 840 -28.30 -2.65 25.50
C HIS A 840 -28.48 -1.13 25.37
N GLU A 841 -27.45 -0.42 24.91
CA GLU A 841 -27.54 1.02 24.64
C GLU A 841 -28.42 1.30 23.43
N ILE A 842 -28.32 0.48 22.37
CA ILE A 842 -29.20 0.58 21.20
C ILE A 842 -30.67 0.35 21.59
N ALA A 843 -30.96 -0.69 22.36
CA ALA A 843 -32.31 -0.98 22.83
C ALA A 843 -32.87 0.17 23.68
N LYS A 844 -32.07 0.75 24.57
CA LYS A 844 -32.46 1.94 25.37
C LYS A 844 -32.69 3.18 24.50
N ALA A 845 -31.88 3.37 23.46
CA ALA A 845 -32.04 4.48 22.52
C ALA A 845 -33.36 4.38 21.75
N LEU A 846 -33.71 3.17 21.27
CA LEU A 846 -34.98 2.89 20.60
C LEU A 846 -36.18 2.97 21.55
N LEU A 847 -36.03 2.49 22.79
CA LEU A 847 -37.05 2.61 23.82
C LEU A 847 -37.37 4.08 24.10
N ARG A 848 -36.35 4.92 24.26
CA ARG A 848 -36.53 6.37 24.42
C ARG A 848 -37.24 6.99 23.22
N ARG A 849 -36.95 6.53 22.00
CA ARG A 849 -37.64 7.01 20.78
C ARG A 849 -39.13 6.67 20.75
N THR A 850 -39.56 5.56 21.39
CA THR A 850 -40.99 5.23 21.56
C THR A 850 -41.71 6.15 22.54
N GLU A 851 -40.99 6.78 23.47
CA GLU A 851 -41.57 7.63 24.52
C GLU A 851 -41.64 9.12 24.13
N TYR A 852 -40.78 9.56 23.20
CA TYR A 852 -40.67 10.97 22.79
C TYR A 852 -40.80 11.12 21.25
N PRO A 853 -41.94 11.60 20.71
CA PRO A 853 -42.14 11.85 19.28
C PRO A 853 -41.41 13.11 18.80
N ILE A 854 -40.86 13.10 17.56
CA ILE A 854 -39.91 14.02 16.84
C ILE A 854 -40.00 15.55 17.09
N HIS A 855 -41.03 16.08 17.74
CA HIS A 855 -41.27 17.51 17.89
C HIS A 855 -40.96 18.13 19.28
N THR A 856 -40.23 17.45 20.17
CA THR A 856 -39.82 18.03 21.47
C THR A 856 -38.32 18.33 21.56
N SER A 857 -37.87 19.16 22.50
CA SER A 857 -36.45 19.55 22.62
C SER A 857 -35.54 18.47 23.24
N ALA A 858 -36.10 17.36 23.74
CA ALA A 858 -35.39 16.28 24.44
C ALA A 858 -34.87 15.13 23.53
N HIS A 859 -34.64 15.44 22.25
CA HIS A 859 -34.75 14.53 21.10
C HIS A 859 -33.48 13.91 20.54
N ALA A 860 -32.32 14.22 21.10
CA ALA A 860 -31.13 13.51 20.68
C ALA A 860 -31.24 12.06 21.16
N TYR A 861 -31.16 11.10 20.23
CA TYR A 861 -30.70 9.75 20.59
C TYR A 861 -29.44 9.91 21.46
N PRO A 862 -29.29 9.11 22.53
CA PRO A 862 -28.09 9.18 23.34
C PRO A 862 -26.86 8.96 22.45
N ASP A 863 -25.75 9.61 22.80
CA ASP A 863 -24.48 9.35 22.12
C ASP A 863 -24.03 7.93 22.44
N ILE A 864 -24.13 7.03 21.45
CA ILE A 864 -23.78 5.61 21.58
C ILE A 864 -22.36 5.43 21.08
N ARG A 865 -21.51 4.80 21.90
CA ARG A 865 -20.09 4.61 21.58
C ARG A 865 -19.82 3.21 21.02
N PRO A 866 -18.86 3.07 20.10
CA PRO A 866 -18.43 1.75 19.64
C PRO A 866 -18.02 0.84 20.79
N TRP A 867 -18.49 -0.40 20.76
CA TRP A 867 -18.30 -1.37 21.84
C TRP A 867 -18.27 -2.80 21.30
N TYR A 868 -17.36 -3.61 21.85
CA TYR A 868 -17.19 -5.01 21.49
C TYR A 868 -17.34 -5.89 22.73
N LYS A 869 -18.14 -6.95 22.61
CA LYS A 869 -18.39 -7.89 23.70
C LYS A 869 -17.08 -8.52 24.20
N GLY A 870 -16.85 -8.43 25.51
CA GLY A 870 -15.70 -9.02 26.20
C GLY A 870 -14.37 -8.28 26.03
N PHE A 871 -14.33 -7.15 25.32
CA PHE A 871 -13.12 -6.33 25.21
C PHE A 871 -12.87 -5.55 26.50
N LEU A 872 -11.68 -5.74 27.10
CA LEU A 872 -11.31 -5.11 28.37
C LEU A 872 -10.55 -3.78 28.20
N GLY A 873 -10.20 -3.43 26.97
CA GLY A 873 -9.45 -2.22 26.66
C GLY A 873 -10.31 -0.96 26.64
N THR A 874 -9.71 0.15 26.26
CA THR A 874 -10.39 1.46 26.20
C THR A 874 -10.60 1.91 24.76
N SER A 875 -11.69 2.62 24.51
CA SER A 875 -12.00 3.25 23.24
C SER A 875 -12.15 4.76 23.42
N CYS A 876 -11.46 5.55 22.62
CA CYS A 876 -11.50 7.01 22.67
C CYS A 876 -11.69 7.58 21.26
N GLU A 877 -12.61 8.55 21.13
CA GLU A 877 -12.75 9.33 19.90
C GLU A 877 -11.73 10.46 19.90
N VAL A 878 -10.86 10.49 18.89
CA VAL A 878 -9.79 11.50 18.76
C VAL A 878 -10.11 12.57 17.72
N ALA A 879 -11.04 12.28 16.82
CA ALA A 879 -11.60 13.20 15.85
C ALA A 879 -12.98 12.67 15.43
N PRO A 880 -13.89 13.48 14.87
CA PRO A 880 -15.22 13.02 14.49
C PRO A 880 -15.19 11.74 13.64
N GLY A 881 -15.76 10.66 14.17
CA GLY A 881 -15.79 9.34 13.56
C GLY A 881 -14.45 8.59 13.53
N LYS A 882 -13.40 9.07 14.20
CA LYS A 882 -12.09 8.41 14.30
C LYS A 882 -11.87 7.93 15.74
N TRP A 883 -11.89 6.62 15.91
CA TRP A 883 -11.80 5.94 17.19
C TRP A 883 -10.46 5.22 17.34
N ILE A 884 -9.81 5.39 18.48
CA ILE A 884 -8.64 4.61 18.89
C ILE A 884 -9.10 3.58 19.91
N PHE A 885 -8.82 2.32 19.62
CA PHE A 885 -9.01 1.21 20.55
C PHE A 885 -7.65 0.79 21.09
N SER A 886 -7.49 0.87 22.40
CA SER A 886 -6.24 0.61 23.11
C SER A 886 -6.37 -0.68 23.90
N GLY A 887 -5.39 -1.56 23.75
CA GLY A 887 -5.21 -2.73 24.61
C GLY A 887 -4.79 -2.33 26.02
N VAL A 888 -4.59 -3.35 26.87
CA VAL A 888 -4.19 -3.15 28.27
C VAL A 888 -2.77 -3.69 28.44
N ALA A 889 -1.87 -2.81 28.85
CA ALA A 889 -0.53 -3.17 29.27
C ALA A 889 -0.11 -2.42 30.52
N LYS A 890 0.59 -3.13 31.40
CA LYS A 890 1.10 -2.64 32.67
C LYS A 890 2.60 -2.91 32.78
N LYS A 891 3.36 -1.90 33.17
CA LYS A 891 4.77 -2.07 33.57
C LYS A 891 4.80 -2.69 34.98
N THR A 892 5.36 -3.88 35.12
CA THR A 892 5.49 -4.58 36.42
C THR A 892 6.86 -4.38 37.06
N SER A 893 7.90 -4.13 36.24
CA SER A 893 9.23 -3.73 36.70
C SER A 893 9.94 -2.88 35.64
N ASP A 894 11.14 -2.38 35.91
CA ASP A 894 11.94 -1.58 34.97
C ASP A 894 12.30 -2.29 33.65
N THR A 895 12.13 -3.60 33.59
CA THR A 895 12.41 -4.41 32.39
C THR A 895 11.30 -5.40 32.05
N THR A 896 10.15 -5.34 32.73
CA THR A 896 9.05 -6.30 32.51
C THR A 896 7.72 -5.59 32.27
N ILE A 897 7.04 -6.03 31.22
CA ILE A 897 5.74 -5.51 30.78
C ILE A 897 4.76 -6.69 30.72
N GLU A 898 3.58 -6.49 31.28
CA GLU A 898 2.46 -7.43 31.23
C GLU A 898 1.39 -6.89 30.30
N VAL A 899 1.04 -7.64 29.26
CA VAL A 899 -0.03 -7.30 28.30
C VAL A 899 -1.17 -8.27 28.51
N THR A 900 -2.33 -7.76 28.94
CA THR A 900 -3.52 -8.56 29.26
C THR A 900 -4.65 -8.40 28.25
N GLU A 901 -4.53 -7.43 27.33
CA GLU A 901 -5.53 -7.21 26.30
C GLU A 901 -4.89 -6.64 25.03
N LEU A 902 -5.22 -7.22 23.88
CA LEU A 902 -4.80 -6.69 22.56
C LEU A 902 -5.91 -5.81 21.99
N PRO A 903 -5.57 -4.82 21.14
CA PRO A 903 -6.57 -4.04 20.43
C PRO A 903 -7.53 -4.93 19.64
N ILE A 904 -8.76 -4.45 19.42
CA ILE A 904 -9.75 -5.15 18.61
C ILE A 904 -9.16 -5.53 17.24
N GLN A 905 -9.49 -6.73 16.76
CA GLN A 905 -8.98 -7.29 15.51
C GLN A 905 -7.45 -7.40 15.40
N THR A 906 -6.74 -7.37 16.52
CA THR A 906 -5.32 -7.76 16.61
C THR A 906 -5.25 -9.13 17.26
N TRP A 907 -4.72 -10.10 16.52
CA TRP A 907 -4.70 -11.51 16.93
C TRP A 907 -3.39 -11.90 17.61
N THR A 908 -3.47 -12.88 18.52
CA THR A 908 -2.36 -13.32 19.35
C THR A 908 -1.16 -13.78 18.52
N GLU A 909 -1.37 -14.60 17.47
CA GLU A 909 -0.28 -15.09 16.61
C GLU A 909 0.41 -13.95 15.83
N SER A 910 -0.38 -13.02 15.27
CA SER A 910 0.15 -11.82 14.62
C SER A 910 0.98 -10.96 15.58
N TYR A 911 0.59 -10.93 16.85
CA TYR A 911 1.32 -10.22 17.90
C TYR A 911 2.64 -10.93 18.27
N LYS A 912 2.66 -12.27 18.30
CA LYS A 912 3.89 -13.07 18.50
C LYS A 912 4.92 -12.79 17.41
N GLU A 913 4.51 -12.75 16.14
CA GLU A 913 5.41 -12.40 15.04
C GLU A 913 6.01 -10.99 15.21
N PHE A 914 5.22 -10.05 15.74
CA PHE A 914 5.69 -8.70 16.05
C PHE A 914 6.72 -8.71 17.19
N LEU A 915 6.47 -9.44 18.28
CA LEU A 915 7.44 -9.59 19.37
C LEU A 915 8.73 -10.26 18.90
N GLY A 916 8.64 -11.26 18.01
CA GLY A 916 9.79 -11.91 17.39
C GLY A 916 10.68 -10.92 16.61
N LYS A 917 10.09 -9.94 15.92
CA LYS A 917 10.84 -8.86 15.26
C LYS A 917 11.55 -7.96 16.26
N LEU A 918 10.90 -7.62 17.39
CA LEU A 918 11.53 -6.81 18.43
C LEU A 918 12.69 -7.52 19.14
N ILE A 919 12.68 -8.86 19.18
CA ILE A 919 13.83 -9.65 19.65
C ILE A 919 15.01 -9.50 18.69
N LEU A 920 14.77 -9.62 17.38
CA LEU A 920 15.82 -9.44 16.37
C LEU A 920 16.41 -8.02 16.38
N GLU A 921 15.62 -7.02 16.78
CA GLU A 921 16.03 -5.63 16.94
C GLU A 921 16.70 -5.33 18.31
N ASN A 922 16.90 -6.33 19.18
CA ASN A 922 17.44 -6.21 20.54
C ASN A 922 16.64 -5.27 21.50
N VAL A 923 15.37 -4.99 21.18
CA VAL A 923 14.47 -4.20 22.04
C VAL A 923 13.83 -5.08 23.11
N VAL A 924 13.38 -6.27 22.72
CA VAL A 924 12.83 -7.29 23.62
C VAL A 924 13.90 -8.37 23.82
N LYS A 925 14.11 -8.80 25.06
CA LYS A 925 15.05 -9.88 25.39
C LYS A 925 14.38 -11.25 25.25
N ASP A 926 13.18 -11.37 25.79
CA ASP A 926 12.41 -12.61 25.87
C ASP A 926 10.94 -12.29 26.15
N TYR A 927 10.02 -13.21 25.88
CA TYR A 927 8.62 -13.09 26.32
C TYR A 927 8.05 -14.45 26.70
N LYS A 928 7.10 -14.44 27.64
CA LYS A 928 6.35 -15.61 28.06
C LYS A 928 4.88 -15.48 27.72
N GLU A 929 4.26 -16.59 27.41
CA GLU A 929 2.88 -16.70 26.96
C GLU A 929 2.03 -17.40 28.03
N TYR A 930 0.94 -16.76 28.45
CA TYR A 930 -0.04 -17.31 29.38
C TYR A 930 -1.49 -17.11 28.88
N HIS A 931 -1.65 -16.83 27.60
CA HIS A 931 -2.96 -16.66 26.97
C HIS A 931 -3.72 -17.97 26.86
N THR A 932 -5.05 -17.87 26.82
CA THR A 932 -5.95 -18.97 26.48
C THR A 932 -6.49 -18.78 25.05
N ASP A 933 -7.41 -19.64 24.62
CA ASP A 933 -8.21 -19.47 23.41
C ASP A 933 -9.06 -18.19 23.39
N THR A 934 -9.37 -17.66 24.57
CA THR A 934 -10.31 -16.55 24.82
C THR A 934 -9.64 -15.29 25.36
N THR A 935 -8.57 -15.45 26.16
CA THR A 935 -7.92 -14.35 26.90
C THR A 935 -6.50 -14.11 26.41
N VAL A 936 -6.04 -12.86 26.50
CA VAL A 936 -4.67 -12.46 26.14
C VAL A 936 -3.83 -12.33 27.41
N HIS A 937 -2.63 -12.90 27.41
CA HIS A 937 -1.64 -12.66 28.46
C HIS A 937 -0.23 -12.89 27.94
N PHE A 938 0.56 -11.82 27.86
CA PHE A 938 2.00 -11.84 27.56
C PHE A 938 2.79 -11.19 28.69
N VAL A 939 3.90 -11.81 29.08
CA VAL A 939 4.89 -11.22 29.98
C VAL A 939 6.18 -10.99 29.19
N ILE A 940 6.42 -9.74 28.81
CA ILE A 940 7.53 -9.33 27.94
C ILE A 940 8.68 -8.83 28.81
N LYS A 941 9.88 -9.38 28.62
CA LYS A 941 11.12 -8.91 29.23
C LYS A 941 11.93 -8.09 28.22
N THR A 942 12.22 -6.85 28.56
CA THR A 942 12.98 -5.91 27.73
C THR A 942 14.42 -5.74 28.23
N THR A 943 15.28 -5.19 27.39
CA THR A 943 16.55 -4.62 27.87
C THR A 943 16.28 -3.23 28.48
N PRO A 944 17.13 -2.71 29.39
CA PRO A 944 16.94 -1.35 29.92
C PRO A 944 16.86 -0.28 28.82
N GLU A 945 17.69 -0.44 27.77
CA GLU A 945 17.66 0.44 26.59
C GLU A 945 16.39 0.20 25.75
N GLY A 946 15.97 -1.06 25.57
CA GLY A 946 14.71 -1.39 24.92
C GLY A 946 13.49 -0.80 25.61
N MET A 947 13.46 -0.78 26.95
CA MET A 947 12.39 -0.13 27.72
C MET A 947 12.35 1.37 27.45
N ARG A 948 13.52 2.04 27.41
CA ARG A 948 13.62 3.45 27.04
C ARG A 948 13.13 3.71 25.62
N ILE A 949 13.50 2.87 24.66
CA ILE A 949 13.04 2.95 23.27
C ILE A 949 11.51 2.83 23.20
N LEU A 950 10.91 1.94 23.99
CA LEU A 950 9.46 1.78 24.03
C LEU A 950 8.74 2.98 24.67
N GLN A 951 9.42 3.75 25.51
CA GLN A 951 8.87 4.94 26.17
C GLN A 951 9.17 6.26 25.42
N THR A 952 10.12 6.26 24.48
CA THR A 952 10.55 7.47 23.77
C THR A 952 9.96 7.57 22.35
N HIS A 953 9.82 8.80 21.85
CA HIS A 953 9.35 9.05 20.49
C HIS A 953 10.37 8.56 19.45
N LYS A 954 9.92 7.71 18.52
CA LYS A 954 10.75 7.27 17.38
C LYS A 954 11.03 8.37 16.32
N LYS A 955 10.39 9.55 16.39
CA LYS A 955 10.54 10.67 15.43
C LYS A 955 10.33 12.05 16.07
N SER A 956 11.08 13.05 15.62
CA SER A 956 11.02 14.47 16.02
C SER A 956 9.83 15.26 15.43
N SER A 957 8.90 14.60 14.73
CA SER A 957 7.77 15.25 14.01
C SER A 957 6.39 14.89 14.57
N ASP A 958 6.29 14.03 15.59
CA ASP A 958 5.01 13.68 16.24
C ASP A 958 4.87 14.58 17.49
N THR A 959 4.37 15.81 17.33
CA THR A 959 4.26 16.84 18.40
C THR A 959 3.03 16.73 19.31
N ASP A 960 2.14 15.75 19.11
CA ASP A 960 0.75 15.95 19.55
C ASP A 960 0.35 15.23 20.86
N SER A 961 1.27 14.57 21.57
CA SER A 961 0.95 14.04 22.91
C SER A 961 2.18 13.91 23.82
N ASN A 962 2.22 14.68 24.91
CA ASN A 962 3.14 14.48 26.05
C ASN A 962 2.75 13.28 26.94
N ASP A 963 1.81 12.43 26.49
CA ASP A 963 1.33 11.27 27.25
C ASP A 963 2.26 10.08 27.03
N GLU A 964 3.14 9.83 28.00
CA GLU A 964 4.07 8.70 28.02
C GLU A 964 3.36 7.34 27.87
N GLN A 965 2.13 7.21 28.40
CA GLN A 965 1.36 5.97 28.31
C GLN A 965 0.84 5.73 26.89
N ALA A 966 0.42 6.78 26.20
CA ALA A 966 -0.03 6.69 24.80
C ALA A 966 1.13 6.29 23.86
N ILE A 967 2.31 6.86 24.07
CA ILE A 967 3.54 6.52 23.33
C ILE A 967 3.92 5.06 23.60
N PHE A 968 3.88 4.65 24.86
CA PHE A 968 4.17 3.29 25.30
C PHE A 968 3.27 2.25 24.62
N LEU A 969 1.95 2.46 24.62
CA LEU A 969 1.00 1.57 23.95
C LEU A 969 1.17 1.57 22.42
N LYS A 970 1.41 2.73 21.80
CA LYS A 970 1.65 2.86 20.35
C LYS A 970 2.91 2.11 19.92
N ASN A 971 4.01 2.23 20.67
CA ASN A 971 5.27 1.55 20.37
C ASN A 971 5.18 0.01 20.50
N LEU A 972 4.33 -0.48 21.40
CA LEU A 972 4.00 -1.91 21.54
C LEU A 972 2.92 -2.40 20.57
N LYS A 973 2.45 -1.56 19.64
CA LYS A 973 1.31 -1.86 18.74
C LYS A 973 0.04 -2.28 19.49
N LEU A 974 -0.18 -1.72 20.68
CA LEU A 974 -1.37 -1.92 21.50
C LEU A 974 -2.41 -0.82 21.27
N THR A 975 -2.39 -0.18 20.10
CA THR A 975 -3.45 0.72 19.65
C THR A 975 -3.82 0.40 18.21
N THR A 976 -5.12 0.43 17.91
CA THR A 976 -5.63 0.36 16.53
C THR A 976 -6.60 1.50 16.29
N THR A 977 -6.59 2.04 15.08
CA THR A 977 -7.51 3.12 14.68
C THR A 977 -8.60 2.56 13.79
N LYS A 978 -9.85 2.88 14.12
CA LYS A 978 -11.04 2.54 13.33
C LYS A 978 -11.81 3.81 12.98
N HIS A 979 -12.41 3.80 11.80
CA HIS A 979 -13.16 4.93 11.27
C HIS A 979 -14.64 4.55 11.10
N ALA A 980 -15.52 5.28 11.77
CA ALA A 980 -16.98 5.19 11.65
C ALA A 980 -17.53 6.19 10.61
N THR A 981 -16.71 6.67 9.68
CA THR A 981 -17.06 7.73 8.70
C THR A 981 -17.60 7.20 7.38
N ASN A 982 -17.55 5.88 7.16
CA ASN A 982 -17.88 5.22 5.90
C ASN A 982 -19.00 4.18 6.08
N MET A 983 -20.12 4.60 6.66
CA MET A 983 -21.32 3.76 6.81
C MET A 983 -22.14 3.82 5.53
N MET A 984 -21.77 3.02 4.53
CA MET A 984 -22.54 2.85 3.29
C MET A 984 -23.44 1.63 3.43
N LEU A 985 -24.76 1.78 3.35
CA LEU A 985 -25.70 0.66 3.51
C LEU A 985 -26.79 0.74 2.44
N PHE A 986 -27.44 -0.38 2.14
CA PHE A 986 -28.69 -0.35 1.39
C PHE A 986 -29.81 0.15 2.30
N SER A 987 -30.48 1.21 1.90
CA SER A 987 -31.67 1.73 2.58
C SER A 987 -32.83 0.73 2.53
N SER A 988 -33.85 0.96 3.35
CA SER A 988 -35.14 0.24 3.31
C SER A 988 -35.75 0.20 1.90
N ALA A 989 -35.58 1.28 1.13
CA ALA A 989 -36.03 1.37 -0.26
C ALA A 989 -35.19 0.53 -1.24
N GLY A 990 -33.95 0.17 -0.88
CA GLY A 990 -33.06 -0.67 -1.70
C GLY A 990 -31.99 0.09 -2.49
N PHE A 991 -31.70 1.34 -2.13
CA PHE A 991 -30.64 2.14 -2.76
C PHE A 991 -29.43 2.27 -1.82
N LEU A 992 -28.21 2.39 -2.38
CA LEU A 992 -27.01 2.65 -1.57
C LEU A 992 -27.01 4.08 -1.05
N GLN A 993 -26.99 4.22 0.28
CA GLN A 993 -26.99 5.49 0.99
C GLN A 993 -25.81 5.56 1.96
N LYS A 994 -25.23 6.76 2.08
CA LYS A 994 -24.23 7.05 3.12
C LYS A 994 -24.95 7.58 4.34
N TYR A 995 -24.65 7.00 5.50
CA TYR A 995 -25.07 7.48 6.81
C TYR A 995 -23.88 8.18 7.47
N ASN A 996 -24.07 9.41 7.97
CA ASN A 996 -23.00 10.16 8.61
C ASN A 996 -22.97 9.95 10.13
N HIS A 997 -24.11 9.60 10.72
CA HIS A 997 -24.24 9.33 12.16
C HIS A 997 -25.06 8.05 12.40
N VAL A 998 -24.77 7.38 13.52
CA VAL A 998 -25.53 6.22 14.02
C VAL A 998 -27.03 6.54 14.18
N ASN A 999 -27.35 7.81 14.42
CA ASN A 999 -28.72 8.28 14.67
C ASN A 999 -29.57 8.22 13.39
N GLU A 1000 -28.96 8.44 12.23
CA GLU A 1000 -29.63 8.32 10.93
C GLU A 1000 -30.04 6.85 10.67
N ILE A 1001 -29.18 5.89 11.07
CA ILE A 1001 -29.47 4.45 10.99
C ILE A 1001 -30.60 4.07 11.95
N LEU A 1002 -30.53 4.53 13.20
CA LEU A 1002 -31.55 4.26 14.21
C LEU A 1002 -32.93 4.78 13.78
N GLU A 1003 -32.99 5.99 13.21
CA GLU A 1003 -34.26 6.59 12.79
C GLU A 1003 -34.88 5.88 11.59
N GLU A 1004 -34.11 5.58 10.54
CA GLU A 1004 -34.64 4.84 9.39
C GLU A 1004 -35.10 3.43 9.79
N PHE A 1005 -34.33 2.76 10.65
CA PHE A 1005 -34.71 1.47 11.22
C PHE A 1005 -36.01 1.57 12.02
N TYR A 1006 -36.12 2.56 12.91
CA TYR A 1006 -37.32 2.78 13.73
C TYR A 1006 -38.57 2.96 12.86
N GLN A 1007 -38.52 3.83 11.86
CA GLN A 1007 -39.64 4.08 10.95
C GLN A 1007 -40.07 2.82 10.20
N THR A 1008 -39.08 2.07 9.67
CA THR A 1008 -39.33 0.79 8.99
C THR A 1008 -39.97 -0.22 9.95
N ARG A 1009 -39.49 -0.29 11.20
CA ARG A 1009 -40.02 -1.20 12.21
C ARG A 1009 -41.45 -0.85 12.60
N MET A 1010 -41.80 0.44 12.74
CA MET A 1010 -43.17 0.88 13.06
C MET A 1010 -44.18 0.45 11.99
N GLN A 1011 -43.85 0.65 10.71
CA GLN A 1011 -44.68 0.19 9.60
C GLN A 1011 -44.91 -1.34 9.64
N HIS A 1012 -43.90 -2.11 10.06
CA HIS A 1012 -44.05 -3.56 10.20
C HIS A 1012 -44.85 -3.97 11.44
N TYR A 1013 -44.81 -3.21 12.53
CA TYR A 1013 -45.71 -3.45 13.67
C TYR A 1013 -47.17 -3.17 13.32
N GLU A 1014 -47.44 -2.16 12.49
CA GLU A 1014 -48.80 -1.93 11.97
C GLU A 1014 -49.27 -3.11 11.12
N LYS A 1015 -48.44 -3.59 10.19
CA LYS A 1015 -48.71 -4.80 9.41
C LYS A 1015 -48.92 -6.03 10.31
N ARG A 1016 -48.07 -6.19 11.34
CA ARG A 1016 -48.15 -7.30 12.31
C ARG A 1016 -49.47 -7.24 13.09
N LYS A 1017 -49.87 -6.06 13.56
CA LYS A 1017 -51.14 -5.86 14.27
C LYS A 1017 -52.32 -6.23 13.38
N ILE A 1018 -52.35 -5.74 12.14
CA ILE A 1018 -53.41 -6.07 11.17
C ILE A 1018 -53.46 -7.58 10.95
N PHE A 1019 -52.33 -8.21 10.62
CA PHE A 1019 -52.26 -9.65 10.37
C PHE A 1019 -52.68 -10.49 11.58
N LEU A 1020 -52.21 -10.15 12.78
CA LEU A 1020 -52.58 -10.87 14.01
C LEU A 1020 -54.08 -10.71 14.32
N THR A 1021 -54.63 -9.53 14.07
CA THR A 1021 -56.07 -9.25 14.24
C THR A 1021 -56.88 -10.08 13.25
N GLU A 1022 -56.54 -10.05 11.96
CA GLU A 1022 -57.22 -10.84 10.93
C GLU A 1022 -57.13 -12.35 11.20
N ARG A 1023 -55.95 -12.84 11.60
CA ARG A 1023 -55.72 -14.25 11.93
C ARG A 1023 -56.58 -14.69 13.12
N ILE A 1024 -56.55 -13.94 14.22
CA ILE A 1024 -57.30 -14.33 15.42
C ILE A 1024 -58.81 -14.16 15.20
N THR A 1025 -59.26 -13.16 14.43
CA THR A 1025 -60.67 -13.05 14.01
C THR A 1025 -61.11 -14.25 13.17
N ALA A 1026 -60.26 -14.73 12.26
CA ALA A 1026 -60.53 -15.93 11.48
C ALA A 1026 -60.55 -17.20 12.35
N GLU A 1027 -59.67 -17.30 13.37
CA GLU A 1027 -59.65 -18.41 14.33
C GLU A 1027 -60.90 -18.42 15.23
N ILE A 1028 -61.30 -17.26 15.76
CA ILE A 1028 -62.54 -17.06 16.51
C ILE A 1028 -63.72 -17.51 15.66
N SER A 1029 -63.86 -16.98 14.43
CA SER A 1029 -64.94 -17.35 13.52
C SER A 1029 -64.98 -18.85 13.23
N ARG A 1030 -63.84 -19.49 12.97
CA ARG A 1030 -63.75 -20.95 12.76
C ARG A 1030 -64.15 -21.75 14.00
N CYS A 1031 -63.75 -21.29 15.19
CA CYS A 1031 -64.09 -21.94 16.45
C CYS A 1031 -65.59 -21.81 16.75
N THR A 1032 -66.17 -20.62 16.59
CA THR A 1032 -67.61 -20.35 16.73
C THR A 1032 -68.43 -21.21 15.78
N GLU A 1033 -68.06 -21.30 14.50
CA GLU A 1033 -68.76 -22.12 13.51
C GLU A 1033 -68.67 -23.63 13.84
N ARG A 1034 -67.53 -24.10 14.36
CA ARG A 1034 -67.37 -25.48 14.83
C ARG A 1034 -68.24 -25.78 16.05
N ILE A 1035 -68.27 -24.89 17.03
CA ILE A 1035 -69.14 -25.02 18.20
C ILE A 1035 -70.60 -25.09 17.75
N ARG A 1036 -71.01 -24.18 16.85
CA ARG A 1036 -72.36 -24.16 16.27
C ARG A 1036 -72.69 -25.46 15.56
N PHE A 1037 -71.79 -25.98 14.72
CA PHE A 1037 -71.96 -27.23 13.99
C PHE A 1037 -72.12 -28.44 14.91
N ILE A 1038 -71.25 -28.58 15.92
CA ILE A 1038 -71.32 -29.70 16.87
C ILE A 1038 -72.59 -29.61 17.72
N SER A 1039 -72.96 -28.41 18.19
CA SER A 1039 -74.21 -28.20 18.92
C SER A 1039 -75.43 -28.58 18.08
N SER A 1040 -75.50 -28.16 16.82
CA SER A 1040 -76.61 -28.52 15.92
C SER A 1040 -76.74 -30.04 15.69
N ILE A 1041 -75.63 -30.77 15.69
CA ILE A 1041 -75.65 -32.24 15.58
C ILE A 1041 -76.15 -32.88 16.90
N LEU A 1042 -75.66 -32.40 18.06
CA LEU A 1042 -76.07 -32.93 19.36
C LEU A 1042 -77.53 -32.61 19.71
N GLU A 1043 -78.05 -31.47 19.24
CA GLU A 1043 -79.45 -31.04 19.41
C GLU A 1043 -80.39 -31.70 18.38
N GLY A 1044 -79.84 -32.44 17.41
CA GLY A 1044 -80.61 -33.13 16.37
C GLY A 1044 -81.16 -32.23 15.27
N THR A 1045 -80.75 -30.96 15.22
CA THR A 1045 -81.15 -29.99 14.19
C THR A 1045 -80.38 -30.18 12.87
N LEU A 1046 -79.23 -30.85 12.91
CA LEU A 1046 -78.44 -31.23 11.73
C LEU A 1046 -78.13 -32.75 11.75
N VAL A 1047 -78.54 -33.48 10.72
CA VAL A 1047 -78.38 -34.94 10.63
C VAL A 1047 -77.38 -35.32 9.55
N LEU A 1048 -76.28 -35.97 9.95
CA LEU A 1048 -75.21 -36.40 9.03
C LEU A 1048 -75.32 -37.87 8.60
N ASN A 1049 -75.99 -38.70 9.39
CA ASN A 1049 -76.02 -40.15 9.18
C ASN A 1049 -76.96 -40.52 8.01
N ASN A 1050 -76.53 -41.47 7.15
CA ASN A 1050 -77.30 -42.00 6.02
C ASN A 1050 -77.84 -40.94 5.03
N ARG A 1051 -77.08 -39.85 4.80
CA ARG A 1051 -77.42 -38.74 3.90
C ARG A 1051 -76.37 -38.59 2.79
N LYS A 1052 -76.75 -38.07 1.62
CA LYS A 1052 -75.76 -37.73 0.59
C LYS A 1052 -75.02 -36.45 0.99
N LYS A 1053 -73.73 -36.37 0.66
CA LYS A 1053 -72.91 -35.18 0.93
C LYS A 1053 -73.51 -33.90 0.34
N ALA A 1054 -74.16 -33.98 -0.83
CA ALA A 1054 -74.84 -32.83 -1.46
C ALA A 1054 -75.98 -32.28 -0.59
N ASP A 1055 -76.81 -33.17 -0.01
CA ASP A 1055 -77.92 -32.79 0.85
C ASP A 1055 -77.42 -32.12 2.14
N ILE A 1056 -76.33 -32.63 2.72
CA ILE A 1056 -75.68 -32.03 3.91
C ILE A 1056 -75.13 -30.63 3.59
N VAL A 1057 -74.53 -30.44 2.41
CA VAL A 1057 -74.03 -29.13 1.96
C VAL A 1057 -75.19 -28.14 1.80
N GLU A 1058 -76.33 -28.57 1.28
CA GLU A 1058 -77.53 -27.74 1.14
C GLU A 1058 -78.13 -27.36 2.51
N ASP A 1059 -78.16 -28.30 3.47
CA ASP A 1059 -78.62 -28.03 4.85
C ASP A 1059 -77.70 -27.02 5.54
N LEU A 1060 -76.38 -27.09 5.31
CA LEU A 1060 -75.40 -26.13 5.83
C LEU A 1060 -75.54 -24.75 5.19
N ASP A 1061 -75.81 -24.66 3.89
CA ASP A 1061 -76.13 -23.38 3.24
C ASP A 1061 -77.42 -22.77 3.81
N LYS A 1062 -78.48 -23.57 4.00
CA LYS A 1062 -79.75 -23.11 4.60
C LYS A 1062 -79.58 -22.63 6.02
N ALA A 1063 -78.74 -23.30 6.79
CA ALA A 1063 -78.39 -22.91 8.15
C ALA A 1063 -77.37 -21.76 8.19
N MET A 1064 -76.98 -21.18 7.05
CA MET A 1064 -76.08 -20.03 6.94
C MET A 1064 -74.73 -20.29 7.62
N PHE A 1065 -74.15 -21.48 7.42
CA PHE A 1065 -72.76 -21.76 7.79
C PHE A 1065 -71.80 -21.14 6.77
N VAL A 1066 -70.59 -20.76 7.22
CA VAL A 1066 -69.61 -20.13 6.35
C VAL A 1066 -68.85 -21.16 5.50
N ARG A 1067 -68.70 -20.90 4.20
CA ARG A 1067 -67.86 -21.72 3.30
C ARG A 1067 -66.39 -21.31 3.42
N ASN A 1068 -65.49 -22.29 3.46
CA ASN A 1068 -64.04 -22.07 3.36
C ASN A 1068 -63.53 -22.69 2.06
N GLU A 1069 -62.86 -21.90 1.21
CA GLU A 1069 -62.45 -22.31 -0.15
C GLU A 1069 -63.60 -22.91 -0.97
N ASN A 1070 -64.78 -22.28 -0.90
CA ASN A 1070 -66.03 -22.75 -1.52
C ASN A 1070 -66.54 -24.12 -1.02
N SER A 1071 -66.04 -24.64 0.12
CA SER A 1071 -66.42 -25.94 0.68
C SER A 1071 -66.73 -25.91 2.18
N PHE A 1072 -67.52 -26.89 2.63
CA PHE A 1072 -67.77 -27.15 4.07
C PHE A 1072 -66.87 -28.27 4.64
N ASN A 1073 -65.80 -28.64 3.92
CA ASN A 1073 -64.94 -29.76 4.32
C ASN A 1073 -64.32 -29.55 5.73
N HIS A 1074 -64.08 -28.30 6.13
CA HIS A 1074 -63.55 -27.94 7.45
C HIS A 1074 -64.50 -28.26 8.63
N LEU A 1075 -65.80 -28.50 8.36
CA LEU A 1075 -66.81 -28.94 9.33
C LEU A 1075 -67.16 -30.43 9.12
N ILE A 1076 -67.37 -30.85 7.87
CA ILE A 1076 -67.82 -32.22 7.54
C ILE A 1076 -66.74 -33.27 7.86
N ASN A 1077 -65.45 -32.93 7.75
CA ASN A 1077 -64.36 -33.86 7.99
C ASN A 1077 -63.97 -33.97 9.47
N LEU A 1078 -64.77 -33.43 10.40
CA LEU A 1078 -64.50 -33.56 11.83
C LEU A 1078 -64.60 -35.03 12.27
N PRO A 1079 -63.61 -35.55 13.03
CA PRO A 1079 -63.67 -36.92 13.54
C PRO A 1079 -64.87 -37.14 14.47
N LEU A 1080 -65.51 -38.31 14.42
CA LEU A 1080 -66.70 -38.64 15.23
C LEU A 1080 -66.52 -38.40 16.74
N HIS A 1081 -65.33 -38.67 17.28
CA HIS A 1081 -65.04 -38.46 18.71
C HIS A 1081 -65.07 -36.99 19.15
N THR A 1082 -65.01 -36.05 18.20
CA THR A 1082 -65.11 -34.60 18.48
C THR A 1082 -66.55 -34.14 18.68
N LEU A 1083 -67.54 -34.98 18.37
CA LEU A 1083 -68.97 -34.70 18.53
C LEU A 1083 -69.42 -35.03 19.97
N SER A 1084 -68.88 -34.30 20.95
CA SER A 1084 -69.18 -34.49 22.38
C SER A 1084 -69.40 -33.16 23.11
N LYS A 1085 -70.11 -33.22 24.24
CA LYS A 1085 -70.32 -32.04 25.10
C LYS A 1085 -69.00 -31.54 25.70
N ASP A 1086 -68.14 -32.46 26.14
CA ASP A 1086 -66.81 -32.13 26.68
C ASP A 1086 -65.96 -31.36 25.66
N LYS A 1087 -66.07 -31.70 24.35
CA LYS A 1087 -65.34 -30.98 23.32
C LYS A 1087 -65.90 -29.58 23.07
N ILE A 1088 -67.22 -29.39 23.17
CA ILE A 1088 -67.84 -28.05 23.12
C ILE A 1088 -67.33 -27.19 24.28
N GLU A 1089 -67.29 -27.71 25.51
CA GLU A 1089 -66.78 -26.96 26.66
C GLU A 1089 -65.30 -26.59 26.49
N SER A 1090 -64.46 -27.53 26.05
CA SER A 1090 -63.07 -27.26 25.68
C SER A 1090 -62.94 -26.17 24.62
N MET A 1091 -63.74 -26.22 23.54
CA MET A 1091 -63.71 -25.21 22.48
C MET A 1091 -64.24 -23.85 22.95
N LYS A 1092 -65.24 -23.80 23.85
CA LYS A 1092 -65.71 -22.54 24.45
C LYS A 1092 -64.64 -21.89 25.31
N SER A 1093 -63.92 -22.66 26.13
CA SER A 1093 -62.79 -22.13 26.89
C SER A 1093 -61.65 -21.63 25.98
N GLU A 1094 -61.37 -22.33 24.87
CA GLU A 1094 -60.43 -21.86 23.84
C GLU A 1094 -60.92 -20.57 23.18
N LEU A 1095 -62.22 -20.46 22.87
CA LEU A 1095 -62.84 -19.26 22.30
C LEU A 1095 -62.73 -18.06 23.24
N ASP A 1096 -63.05 -18.23 24.52
CA ASP A 1096 -62.94 -17.16 25.53
C ASP A 1096 -61.48 -16.65 25.61
N ALA A 1097 -60.51 -17.56 25.58
CA ALA A 1097 -59.09 -17.19 25.56
C ALA A 1097 -58.68 -16.43 24.29
N MET A 1098 -59.20 -16.83 23.12
CA MET A 1098 -58.97 -16.12 21.85
C MET A 1098 -59.61 -14.72 21.86
N GLU A 1099 -60.82 -14.56 22.41
CA GLU A 1099 -61.49 -13.26 22.53
C GLU A 1099 -60.73 -12.30 23.46
N VAL A 1100 -60.22 -12.79 24.58
CA VAL A 1100 -59.33 -12.01 25.47
C VAL A 1100 -58.07 -11.57 24.71
N GLN A 1101 -57.44 -12.48 23.98
CA GLN A 1101 -56.25 -12.17 23.20
C GLN A 1101 -56.55 -11.16 22.07
N TYR A 1102 -57.72 -11.24 21.42
CA TYR A 1102 -58.17 -10.26 20.43
C TYR A 1102 -58.33 -8.87 21.05
N GLY A 1103 -58.92 -8.78 22.24
CA GLY A 1103 -59.02 -7.54 23.01
C GLY A 1103 -57.64 -6.93 23.33
N ILE A 1104 -56.66 -7.76 23.70
CA ILE A 1104 -55.28 -7.30 23.95
C ILE A 1104 -54.63 -6.77 22.66
N ILE A 1105 -54.71 -7.51 21.55
CA ILE A 1105 -54.07 -7.11 20.28
C ILE A 1105 -54.68 -5.82 19.73
N THR A 1106 -56.01 -5.70 19.77
CA THR A 1106 -56.72 -4.54 19.23
C THR A 1106 -56.50 -3.27 20.04
N SER A 1107 -56.37 -3.39 21.38
CA SER A 1107 -56.14 -2.26 22.28
C SER A 1107 -54.70 -1.72 22.26
N GLN A 1108 -53.71 -2.55 21.91
CA GLN A 1108 -52.31 -2.12 21.87
C GLN A 1108 -51.97 -1.27 20.64
N THR A 1109 -51.17 -0.22 20.81
CA THR A 1109 -50.58 0.50 19.66
C THR A 1109 -49.32 -0.20 19.13
N ALA A 1110 -48.90 0.14 17.91
CA ALA A 1110 -47.65 -0.38 17.34
C ALA A 1110 -46.44 -0.07 18.24
N GLU A 1111 -46.39 1.12 18.84
CA GLU A 1111 -45.33 1.51 19.77
C GLU A 1111 -45.36 0.69 21.06
N GLN A 1112 -46.54 0.40 21.61
CA GLN A 1112 -46.67 -0.42 22.82
C GLN A 1112 -46.22 -1.87 22.57
N MET A 1113 -46.59 -2.45 21.43
CA MET A 1113 -46.11 -3.77 21.02
C MET A 1113 -44.58 -3.78 20.90
N TYR A 1114 -43.99 -2.75 20.28
CA TYR A 1114 -42.54 -2.66 20.16
C TYR A 1114 -41.83 -2.46 21.50
N LYS A 1115 -42.40 -1.61 22.37
CA LYS A 1115 -41.88 -1.38 23.73
C LYS A 1115 -41.83 -2.69 24.52
N SER A 1116 -42.87 -3.53 24.41
CA SER A 1116 -42.92 -4.86 25.04
C SER A 1116 -41.78 -5.76 24.56
N ASP A 1117 -41.58 -5.85 23.24
CA ASP A 1117 -40.51 -6.67 22.65
C ASP A 1117 -39.10 -6.17 23.06
N LEU A 1118 -38.89 -4.86 23.14
CA LEU A 1118 -37.62 -4.27 23.61
C LEU A 1118 -37.35 -4.55 25.09
N LEU A 1119 -38.38 -4.48 25.94
CA LEU A 1119 -38.25 -4.81 27.37
C LEU A 1119 -37.95 -6.29 27.58
N CYS A 1120 -38.62 -7.18 26.85
CA CYS A 1120 -38.34 -8.61 26.86
C CYS A 1120 -36.88 -8.91 26.47
N PHE A 1121 -36.34 -8.22 25.47
CA PHE A 1121 -34.94 -8.33 25.09
C PHE A 1121 -33.98 -7.86 26.21
N LEU A 1122 -34.28 -6.74 26.87
CA LEU A 1122 -33.47 -6.21 27.97
C LEU A 1122 -33.47 -7.14 29.19
N GLU A 1123 -34.61 -7.75 29.52
CA GLU A 1123 -34.72 -8.76 30.58
C GLU A 1123 -33.91 -10.02 30.25
N TYR A 1124 -33.98 -10.50 29.00
CA TYR A 1124 -33.18 -11.64 28.56
C TYR A 1124 -31.66 -11.40 28.69
N GLN A 1125 -31.20 -10.19 28.38
CA GLN A 1125 -29.80 -9.80 28.52
C GLN A 1125 -29.37 -9.61 29.98
N SER A 1126 -30.29 -9.26 30.88
CA SER A 1126 -29.98 -9.03 32.30
C SER A 1126 -29.93 -10.32 33.12
N THR A 1127 -30.51 -11.41 32.62
CA THR A 1127 -30.57 -12.73 33.27
C THR A 1127 -29.40 -13.65 32.90
N LYS A 1128 -28.50 -13.21 32.03
CA LYS A 1128 -27.28 -13.91 31.59
C LYS A 1128 -26.06 -13.04 31.84
#